data_AF-A0A497BE07-F1
#
_entry.id   AF-A0A497BE07-F1
#
_cell.length_a   1.000
_cell.length_b   1.000
_cell.length_c   1.000
_cell.angle_alpha   90.00
_cell.angle_beta   90.00
_cell.angle_gamma   90.00
#
_symmetry.space_group_name_H-M   'P 1'
#
loop_
_entity.id
_entity.type
_entity.pdbx_description
1 polymer ?
#
loop_
_entity_poly.entity_id
_entity_poly.type
_entity_poly.pdbx_seq_one_letter_code
_entity_poly.pdbx_strand_id
1 'polypeptide(L)'
;MEKTKTQPPTFTKAMAPVRPQTRIEVVDILRGFAILGILIFNMLSFSGYLYWPLDQMSPINRAAALFVKFATQAKFYTLFSFLFGWGMSIQMERAAQRGARFAPLFARRMLILLLIGLTHAILIWDGDILVTYAVLGLPLLLFRKRSDKALLVAVVVCILIPVLLSTPGPAASFREAYGRLFEEWREEMMIGYQTNVHSQGSYLELVLHRMRSIRSGYTNVIYWGTHVFGMFLLGLYFGKRKIFHHVSEHLPLFRKLMWWGLITGVPLNLIFVAVTNSPSLVPPDYYDLATRGARTIGGPALCLCYISIIVLLAQKKDWRRRLSPLGAVGRMALSNYLFQSIVCTLFFYGYGLGLYHRLGPAITLALTFALYRLQISLSDWWLSRYRFGPAEWMWRSLTYGKFQPLALARGARPKMRAAVSDDQTLSDWVFFIAGRLLFITAVAFAIVYFCTLGLRLSVNSTSLGRRLGVQQVAEPALDQTITFFEDALRGDLGYTYQGVTQRARVPVTEVLRDAYVESGRLLVAAIGLAALIGIGAGGLAASRKHSPLGVSTLTLTVIGVSIPSFFLALLLRIADIMFYRHTGVGLVPVFGSALDRTQSILPHVTFPALVLAARPLAHITRVTFVSISEILERDFIRTARAKGLRAIVVFGRHALRNAGVSILTAVVVSLRFALGSLPVVEIFFEWPGLGLALLNAIQGRDTTVVAALALSLGMTFLLINLLMDIIYRFIDPRLRAQSNGGEL
;
A
#
# COMPACT_ATOMS: atom_id res chain seq x y z
N MET A 1 -38.32 -50.12 -30.24
CA MET A 1 -37.12 -50.38 -29.43
C MET A 1 -35.91 -49.91 -30.23
N GLU A 2 -35.42 -48.70 -29.97
CA GLU A 2 -34.18 -48.21 -30.58
C GLU A 2 -33.38 -47.48 -29.50
N LYS A 3 -32.27 -48.09 -29.09
CA LYS A 3 -31.40 -47.62 -28.01
C LYS A 3 -30.44 -46.57 -28.57
N THR A 4 -30.72 -45.30 -28.34
CA THR A 4 -29.81 -44.19 -28.63
C THR A 4 -28.66 -44.20 -27.60
N LYS A 5 -27.43 -44.48 -28.06
CA LYS A 5 -26.21 -44.42 -27.25
C LYS A 5 -25.97 -42.98 -26.77
N THR A 6 -26.07 -42.76 -25.46
CA THR A 6 -25.64 -41.53 -24.79
C THR A 6 -24.11 -41.51 -24.67
N GLN A 7 -23.47 -40.58 -25.38
CA GLN A 7 -22.08 -40.20 -25.09
C GLN A 7 -22.01 -39.43 -23.76
N PRO A 8 -20.99 -39.65 -22.91
CA PRO A 8 -20.84 -38.91 -21.66
C PRO A 8 -20.40 -37.46 -21.93
N PRO A 9 -20.86 -36.47 -21.15
CA PRO A 9 -20.47 -35.08 -21.35
C PRO A 9 -18.99 -34.89 -20.99
N THR A 10 -18.18 -34.49 -21.97
CA THR A 10 -16.81 -34.02 -21.80
C THR A 10 -16.76 -32.80 -20.88
N PHE A 11 -16.30 -32.99 -19.64
CA PHE A 11 -16.03 -31.93 -18.67
C PHE A 11 -14.71 -31.22 -18.98
N THR A 12 -14.69 -30.30 -19.93
CA THR A 12 -13.61 -29.31 -20.08
C THR A 12 -14.13 -27.99 -20.64
N LYS A 13 -15.16 -27.41 -20.02
CA LYS A 13 -15.45 -25.98 -20.21
C LYS A 13 -14.55 -25.17 -19.28
N ALA A 14 -13.38 -24.79 -19.80
CA ALA A 14 -12.45 -23.89 -19.16
C ALA A 14 -13.18 -22.69 -18.53
N MET A 15 -12.77 -22.31 -17.33
CA MET A 15 -13.30 -21.16 -16.56
C MET A 15 -13.00 -19.83 -17.28
N ALA A 16 -13.69 -19.55 -18.37
CA ALA A 16 -13.64 -18.27 -19.05
C ALA A 16 -14.76 -17.34 -18.52
N PRO A 17 -14.48 -16.06 -18.25
CA PRO A 17 -15.52 -15.09 -17.89
C PRO A 17 -16.46 -14.84 -19.08
N VAL A 18 -17.76 -14.82 -18.77
CA VAL A 18 -18.89 -14.55 -19.66
C VAL A 18 -18.75 -13.18 -20.36
N ARG A 19 -19.22 -13.10 -21.61
CA ARG A 19 -19.30 -11.91 -22.47
C ARG A 19 -20.04 -10.72 -21.79
N PRO A 20 -19.83 -9.46 -22.22
CA PRO A 20 -20.27 -8.22 -21.54
C PRO A 20 -21.80 -7.95 -21.46
N GLN A 21 -22.69 -8.88 -21.82
CA GLN A 21 -24.07 -8.56 -22.23
C GLN A 21 -25.15 -8.48 -21.12
N THR A 22 -24.82 -8.49 -19.83
CA THR A 22 -25.80 -8.20 -18.75
C THR A 22 -25.18 -7.37 -17.62
N ARG A 23 -24.56 -6.25 -17.98
CA ARG A 23 -24.02 -5.30 -17.00
C ARG A 23 -25.01 -4.15 -16.79
N ILE A 24 -25.44 -3.96 -15.54
CA ILE A 24 -26.35 -2.86 -15.18
C ILE A 24 -25.53 -1.60 -14.91
N GLU A 25 -25.40 -0.75 -15.92
CA GLU A 25 -24.61 0.49 -15.88
C GLU A 25 -25.03 1.43 -14.73
N VAL A 26 -26.34 1.57 -14.49
CA VAL A 26 -26.85 2.47 -13.44
C VAL A 26 -26.35 2.10 -12.04
N VAL A 27 -26.10 0.81 -11.78
CA VAL A 27 -25.57 0.38 -10.48
C VAL A 27 -24.10 0.78 -10.33
N ASP A 28 -23.32 0.72 -11.41
CA ASP A 28 -21.93 1.20 -11.37
C ASP A 28 -21.89 2.73 -11.19
N ILE A 29 -22.81 3.47 -11.81
CA ILE A 29 -22.98 4.92 -11.57
C ILE A 29 -23.32 5.20 -10.11
N LEU A 30 -24.28 4.46 -9.53
CA LEU A 30 -24.66 4.60 -8.12
C LEU A 30 -23.49 4.29 -7.17
N ARG A 31 -22.65 3.30 -7.49
CA ARG A 31 -21.42 3.03 -6.72
C ARG A 31 -20.41 4.17 -6.84
N GLY A 32 -20.19 4.72 -8.03
CA GLY A 32 -19.32 5.88 -8.20
C GLY A 32 -19.83 7.07 -7.39
N PHE A 33 -21.11 7.38 -7.49
CA PHE A 33 -21.76 8.42 -6.70
C PHE A 33 -21.63 8.18 -5.19
N ALA A 34 -21.77 6.92 -4.74
CA ALA A 34 -21.52 6.54 -3.35
C ALA A 34 -20.11 6.89 -2.88
N ILE A 35 -19.10 6.56 -3.69
CA ILE A 35 -17.69 6.82 -3.39
C ILE A 35 -17.38 8.32 -3.32
N LEU A 36 -17.98 9.15 -4.19
CA LEU A 36 -17.86 10.61 -4.09
C LEU A 36 -18.37 11.13 -2.73
N GLY A 37 -19.59 10.74 -2.35
CA GLY A 37 -20.17 11.27 -1.11
C GLY A 37 -19.52 10.72 0.16
N ILE A 38 -18.98 9.49 0.11
CA ILE A 38 -18.10 8.97 1.17
C ILE A 38 -16.85 9.85 1.30
N LEU A 39 -16.19 10.20 0.19
CA LEU A 39 -15.03 11.08 0.22
C LEU A 39 -15.36 12.47 0.79
N ILE A 40 -16.47 13.09 0.35
CA ILE A 40 -16.91 14.41 0.85
C ILE A 40 -17.10 14.40 2.37
N PHE A 41 -17.75 13.36 2.91
CA PHE A 41 -17.94 13.25 4.35
C PHE A 41 -16.62 12.97 5.09
N ASN A 42 -15.85 11.98 4.61
CA ASN A 42 -14.61 11.56 5.25
C ASN A 42 -13.54 12.65 5.20
N MET A 43 -13.62 13.59 4.27
CA MET A 43 -12.72 14.75 4.21
C MET A 43 -12.78 15.58 5.50
N LEU A 44 -13.95 15.69 6.16
CA LEU A 44 -14.04 16.31 7.49
C LEU A 44 -13.26 15.53 8.54
N SER A 45 -13.24 14.20 8.46
CA SER A 45 -12.46 13.36 9.36
C SER A 45 -10.97 13.49 9.09
N PHE A 46 -10.54 13.39 7.82
CA PHE A 46 -9.13 13.49 7.45
C PHE A 46 -8.52 14.85 7.77
N SER A 47 -9.30 15.93 7.66
CA SER A 47 -8.84 17.29 7.96
C SER A 47 -8.97 17.69 9.43
N GLY A 48 -9.60 16.85 10.26
CA GLY A 48 -9.82 17.10 11.70
C GLY A 48 -11.05 17.91 12.06
N TYR A 49 -11.90 18.27 11.09
CA TYR A 49 -13.08 19.11 11.33
C TYR A 49 -14.38 18.34 11.62
N LEU A 50 -14.37 17.01 11.67
CA LEU A 50 -15.58 16.20 11.90
C LEU A 50 -16.29 16.53 13.23
N TYR A 51 -15.50 16.68 14.30
CA TYR A 51 -15.97 16.98 15.66
C TYR A 51 -15.62 18.40 16.12
N TRP A 52 -15.06 19.23 15.23
CA TRP A 52 -14.69 20.60 15.57
C TRP A 52 -15.94 21.46 15.85
N PRO A 53 -15.96 22.28 16.92
CA PRO A 53 -17.11 23.11 17.26
C PRO A 53 -17.50 24.08 16.14
N LEU A 54 -18.75 24.04 15.70
CA LEU A 54 -19.24 24.80 14.54
C LEU A 54 -19.25 26.32 14.77
N ASP A 55 -19.44 26.73 16.02
CA ASP A 55 -19.39 28.10 16.50
C ASP A 55 -17.98 28.72 16.46
N GLN A 56 -16.94 27.87 16.51
CA GLN A 56 -15.53 28.29 16.40
C GLN A 56 -15.03 28.38 14.95
N MET A 57 -15.86 28.04 13.96
CA MET A 57 -15.49 28.12 12.54
C MET A 57 -15.82 29.48 11.94
N SER A 58 -15.00 29.93 10.98
CA SER A 58 -15.37 31.08 10.14
C SER A 58 -16.69 30.81 9.39
N PRO A 59 -17.48 31.84 9.03
CA PRO A 59 -18.80 31.65 8.42
C PRO A 59 -18.80 30.75 7.18
N ILE A 60 -17.78 30.88 6.32
CA ILE A 60 -17.65 30.05 5.11
C ILE A 60 -17.34 28.58 5.43
N ASN A 61 -16.48 28.33 6.42
CA ASN A 61 -16.13 26.98 6.86
C ASN A 61 -17.30 26.32 7.59
N ARG A 62 -18.03 27.07 8.41
CA ARG A 62 -19.26 26.63 9.07
C ARG A 62 -20.32 26.25 8.04
N ALA A 63 -20.57 27.10 7.05
CA ALA A 63 -21.51 26.82 5.97
C ALA A 63 -21.14 25.57 5.17
N ALA A 64 -19.86 25.41 4.82
CA ALA A 64 -19.36 24.21 4.15
C ALA A 64 -19.52 22.95 5.00
N ALA A 65 -19.18 23.00 6.30
CA ALA A 65 -19.36 21.87 7.21
C ALA A 65 -20.83 21.48 7.38
N LEU A 66 -21.73 22.46 7.53
CA LEU A 66 -23.18 22.24 7.59
C LEU A 66 -23.72 21.66 6.28
N PHE A 67 -23.27 22.16 5.14
CA PHE A 67 -23.63 21.59 3.83
C PHE A 67 -23.19 20.13 3.73
N VAL A 68 -21.96 19.80 4.12
CA VAL A 68 -21.48 18.41 4.12
C VAL A 68 -22.33 17.55 5.06
N LYS A 69 -22.55 17.97 6.30
CA LYS A 69 -23.40 17.25 7.27
C LYS A 69 -24.82 17.04 6.72
N PHE A 70 -25.41 18.06 6.10
CA PHE A 70 -26.73 17.95 5.48
C PHE A 70 -26.71 16.99 4.29
N ALA A 71 -25.86 17.23 3.29
CA ALA A 71 -25.89 16.54 2.01
C ALA A 71 -25.36 15.10 2.09
N THR A 72 -24.41 14.79 2.99
CA THR A 72 -23.67 13.52 2.92
C THR A 72 -23.83 12.60 4.12
N GLN A 73 -23.95 13.15 5.33
CA GLN A 73 -23.94 12.35 6.54
C GLN A 73 -25.10 11.37 6.59
N ALA A 74 -24.82 10.07 6.73
CA ALA A 74 -25.81 8.99 6.70
C ALA A 74 -26.50 8.69 5.36
N LYS A 75 -26.13 9.33 4.25
CA LYS A 75 -26.74 9.05 2.93
C LYS A 75 -25.86 8.07 2.14
N PHE A 76 -24.55 8.31 2.12
CA PHE A 76 -23.65 7.62 1.20
C PHE A 76 -23.12 6.28 1.71
N TYR A 77 -22.80 6.14 3.00
CA TYR A 77 -22.51 4.81 3.55
C TYR A 77 -23.76 3.92 3.50
N THR A 78 -24.95 4.48 3.69
CA THR A 78 -26.25 3.81 3.57
C THR A 78 -26.52 3.33 2.15
N LEU A 79 -26.23 4.17 1.16
CA LEU A 79 -26.27 3.83 -0.26
C LEU A 79 -25.32 2.67 -0.58
N PHE A 80 -24.08 2.76 -0.11
CA PHE A 80 -23.09 1.71 -0.33
C PHE A 80 -23.50 0.40 0.37
N SER A 81 -24.13 0.49 1.55
CA SER A 81 -24.66 -0.66 2.29
C SER A 81 -25.78 -1.35 1.52
N PHE A 82 -26.71 -0.56 0.99
CA PHE A 82 -27.76 -1.05 0.13
C PHE A 82 -27.21 -1.75 -1.14
N LEU A 83 -26.21 -1.16 -1.79
CA LEU A 83 -25.58 -1.75 -2.98
C LEU A 83 -24.77 -3.02 -2.65
N PHE A 84 -24.27 -3.16 -1.42
CA PHE A 84 -23.61 -4.36 -0.94
C PHE A 84 -24.60 -5.53 -0.81
N GLY A 85 -25.74 -5.30 -0.15
CA GLY A 85 -26.82 -6.26 -0.04
C GLY A 85 -27.40 -6.68 -1.40
N TRP A 86 -27.58 -5.70 -2.30
CA TRP A 86 -27.93 -5.99 -3.69
C TRP A 86 -26.86 -6.84 -4.37
N GLY A 87 -25.58 -6.50 -4.19
CA GLY A 87 -24.45 -7.25 -4.74
C GLY A 87 -24.37 -8.70 -4.28
N MET A 88 -24.83 -9.00 -3.06
CA MET A 88 -24.96 -10.38 -2.57
C MET A 88 -25.97 -11.17 -3.39
N SER A 89 -27.15 -10.60 -3.68
CA SER A 89 -28.21 -11.28 -4.46
C SER A 89 -27.71 -11.70 -5.85
N ILE A 90 -26.96 -10.85 -6.53
CA ILE A 90 -26.39 -11.11 -7.85
C ILE A 90 -25.33 -12.20 -7.79
N GLN A 91 -24.52 -12.22 -6.73
CA GLN A 91 -23.54 -13.27 -6.51
C GLN A 91 -24.22 -14.62 -6.25
N MET A 92 -25.32 -14.62 -5.50
CA MET A 92 -26.11 -15.81 -5.23
C MET A 92 -26.73 -16.38 -6.51
N GLU A 93 -27.33 -15.52 -7.34
CA GLU A 93 -27.87 -15.93 -8.65
C GLU A 93 -26.79 -16.50 -9.57
N ARG A 94 -25.63 -15.84 -9.67
CA ARG A 94 -24.50 -16.32 -10.48
C ARG A 94 -23.90 -17.63 -9.95
N ALA A 95 -23.88 -17.83 -8.64
CA ALA A 95 -23.43 -19.09 -8.06
C ALA A 95 -24.41 -20.22 -8.38
N ALA A 96 -25.72 -19.97 -8.29
CA ALA A 96 -26.76 -20.92 -8.67
C ALA A 96 -26.66 -21.29 -10.16
N GLN A 97 -26.50 -20.32 -11.07
CA GLN A 97 -26.31 -20.55 -12.50
C GLN A 97 -25.06 -21.38 -12.84
N ARG A 98 -24.06 -21.41 -11.96
CA ARG A 98 -22.80 -22.14 -12.14
C ARG A 98 -22.74 -23.46 -11.38
N GLY A 99 -23.82 -23.85 -10.69
CA GLY A 99 -23.84 -25.03 -9.83
C GLY A 99 -22.88 -24.95 -8.62
N ALA A 100 -22.45 -23.75 -8.21
CA ALA A 100 -21.49 -23.55 -7.14
C ALA A 100 -22.18 -23.34 -5.78
N ARG A 101 -21.58 -23.84 -4.70
CA ARG A 101 -22.06 -23.61 -3.32
C ARG A 101 -21.84 -22.15 -2.92
N PHE A 102 -22.92 -21.36 -2.88
CA PHE A 102 -22.86 -19.92 -2.61
C PHE A 102 -22.35 -19.56 -1.19
N ALA A 103 -22.87 -20.21 -0.14
CA ALA A 103 -22.58 -19.85 1.24
C ALA A 103 -21.07 -19.90 1.60
N PRO A 104 -20.31 -20.98 1.32
CA PRO A 104 -18.88 -21.02 1.63
C PRO A 104 -18.07 -20.02 0.79
N LEU A 105 -18.45 -19.81 -0.48
CA LEU A 105 -17.82 -18.81 -1.33
C LEU A 105 -18.00 -17.39 -0.76
N PHE A 106 -19.22 -17.07 -0.31
CA PHE A 106 -19.54 -15.78 0.26
C PHE A 106 -18.85 -15.59 1.63
N ALA A 107 -18.83 -16.61 2.48
CA ALA A 107 -18.12 -16.56 3.77
C ALA A 107 -16.61 -16.33 3.57
N ARG A 108 -15.97 -17.04 2.63
CA ARG A 108 -14.57 -16.80 2.26
C ARG A 108 -14.34 -15.38 1.75
N ARG A 109 -15.26 -14.86 0.94
CA ARG A 109 -15.22 -13.48 0.45
C ARG A 109 -15.27 -12.47 1.60
N MET A 110 -16.12 -12.71 2.62
CA MET A 110 -16.21 -11.87 3.82
C MET A 110 -14.94 -11.95 4.65
N LEU A 111 -14.35 -13.13 4.82
CA LEU A 111 -13.07 -13.29 5.53
C LEU A 111 -11.95 -12.49 4.84
N ILE A 112 -11.84 -12.55 3.51
CA ILE A 112 -10.83 -11.78 2.78
C ILE A 112 -11.12 -10.27 2.89
N LEU A 113 -12.39 -9.87 2.81
CA LEU A 113 -12.78 -8.48 3.01
C LEU A 113 -12.45 -8.00 4.43
N LEU A 114 -12.61 -8.85 5.43
CA LEU A 114 -12.24 -8.57 6.82
C LEU A 114 -10.73 -8.36 6.93
N LEU A 115 -9.90 -9.19 6.31
CA LEU A 115 -8.45 -9.03 6.31
C LEU A 115 -8.02 -7.73 5.62
N ILE A 116 -8.61 -7.39 4.46
CA ILE A 116 -8.37 -6.11 3.79
C ILE A 116 -8.79 -4.95 4.68
N GLY A 117 -9.97 -5.04 5.30
CA GLY A 117 -10.50 -4.03 6.21
C GLY A 117 -9.64 -3.83 7.45
N LEU A 118 -9.20 -4.90 8.11
CA LEU A 118 -8.31 -4.82 9.28
C LEU A 118 -6.96 -4.21 8.92
N THR A 119 -6.40 -4.61 7.77
CA THR A 119 -5.16 -4.03 7.25
C THR A 119 -5.33 -2.54 7.00
N HIS A 120 -6.44 -2.13 6.38
CA HIS A 120 -6.77 -0.73 6.14
C HIS A 120 -7.02 0.05 7.43
N ALA A 121 -7.81 -0.49 8.36
CA ALA A 121 -8.15 0.12 9.65
C ALA A 121 -6.91 0.40 10.51
N ILE A 122 -5.97 -0.54 10.53
CA ILE A 122 -4.76 -0.47 11.36
C ILE A 122 -3.66 0.34 10.67
N LEU A 123 -3.37 0.05 9.40
CA LEU A 123 -2.21 0.64 8.72
C LEU A 123 -2.52 1.96 8.02
N ILE A 124 -3.75 2.17 7.56
CA ILE A 124 -4.08 3.31 6.67
C ILE A 124 -4.96 4.33 7.38
N TRP A 125 -6.13 3.96 7.86
CA TRP A 125 -7.11 4.89 8.43
C TRP A 125 -8.18 4.18 9.27
N ASP A 126 -8.46 4.69 10.47
CA ASP A 126 -9.36 4.15 11.47
C ASP A 126 -10.86 4.25 11.15
N GLY A 127 -11.26 5.13 10.21
CA GLY A 127 -12.65 5.24 9.75
C GLY A 127 -13.10 4.16 8.75
N ASP A 128 -12.51 2.97 8.82
CA ASP A 128 -12.78 1.87 7.90
C ASP A 128 -14.23 1.34 7.96
N ILE A 129 -14.85 1.21 6.78
CA ILE A 129 -16.18 0.61 6.62
C ILE A 129 -16.11 -0.91 6.35
N LEU A 130 -14.99 -1.40 5.85
CA LEU A 130 -14.86 -2.74 5.26
C LEU A 130 -14.96 -3.85 6.31
N VAL A 131 -14.36 -3.67 7.49
CA VAL A 131 -14.49 -4.58 8.64
C VAL A 131 -15.96 -4.73 9.02
N THR A 132 -16.69 -3.62 9.13
CA THR A 132 -18.11 -3.64 9.48
C THR A 132 -18.90 -4.42 8.43
N TYR A 133 -18.63 -4.20 7.15
CA TYR A 133 -19.32 -4.88 6.07
C TYR A 133 -19.02 -6.37 6.02
N ALA A 134 -17.77 -6.75 6.32
CA ALA A 134 -17.37 -8.15 6.39
C ALA A 134 -18.08 -8.87 7.55
N VAL A 135 -18.11 -8.24 8.74
CA VAL A 135 -18.76 -8.80 9.94
C VAL A 135 -20.27 -8.91 9.73
N LEU A 136 -20.94 -7.83 9.30
CA LEU A 136 -22.39 -7.82 9.08
C LEU A 136 -22.83 -8.60 7.84
N GLY A 137 -21.93 -8.82 6.89
CA GLY A 137 -22.18 -9.66 5.72
C GLY A 137 -22.43 -11.13 6.10
N LEU A 138 -21.79 -11.65 7.15
CA LEU A 138 -21.96 -13.05 7.55
C LEU A 138 -23.40 -13.35 8.05
N PRO A 139 -23.99 -12.60 9.00
CA PRO A 139 -25.40 -12.76 9.37
C PRO A 139 -26.38 -12.60 8.21
N LEU A 140 -26.03 -11.83 7.17
CA LEU A 140 -26.88 -11.67 5.99
C LEU A 140 -27.17 -13.00 5.29
N LEU A 141 -26.30 -14.01 5.43
CA LEU A 141 -26.53 -15.36 4.92
C LEU A 141 -27.75 -16.06 5.53
N LEU A 142 -28.15 -15.70 6.74
CA LEU A 142 -29.34 -16.24 7.43
C LEU A 142 -30.64 -15.75 6.77
N PHE A 143 -30.58 -14.60 6.10
CA PHE A 143 -31.73 -13.96 5.46
C PHE A 143 -31.86 -14.32 3.97
N ARG A 144 -30.86 -14.98 3.38
CA ARG A 144 -30.81 -15.26 1.93
C ARG A 144 -32.03 -16.05 1.39
N LYS A 145 -32.60 -16.93 2.21
CA LYS A 145 -33.76 -17.78 1.86
C LYS A 145 -35.08 -17.27 2.45
N ARG A 146 -35.08 -16.14 3.16
CA ARG A 146 -36.29 -15.63 3.84
C ARG A 146 -37.23 -14.98 2.83
N SER A 147 -38.52 -14.97 3.18
CA SER A 147 -39.58 -14.36 2.38
C SER A 147 -39.41 -12.84 2.33
N ASP A 148 -39.98 -12.20 1.31
CA ASP A 148 -39.88 -10.75 1.13
C ASP A 148 -40.49 -9.97 2.29
N LYS A 149 -41.61 -10.46 2.85
CA LYS A 149 -42.22 -9.90 4.06
C LYS A 149 -41.26 -9.96 5.25
N ALA A 150 -40.62 -11.11 5.48
CA ALA A 150 -39.65 -11.27 6.57
C ALA A 150 -38.43 -10.34 6.39
N LEU A 151 -37.96 -10.14 5.15
CA LEU A 151 -36.90 -9.17 4.87
C LEU A 151 -37.33 -7.74 5.22
N LEU A 152 -38.50 -7.29 4.76
CA LEU A 152 -38.99 -5.94 5.03
C LEU A 152 -39.25 -5.68 6.52
N VAL A 153 -39.82 -6.65 7.24
CA VAL A 153 -39.96 -6.55 8.70
C VAL A 153 -38.60 -6.42 9.37
N ALA A 154 -37.62 -7.23 8.97
CA ALA A 154 -36.26 -7.14 9.52
C ALA A 154 -35.59 -5.80 9.20
N VAL A 155 -35.82 -5.22 8.00
CA VAL A 155 -35.36 -3.85 7.65
C VAL A 155 -35.93 -2.84 8.63
N VAL A 156 -37.24 -2.86 8.86
CA VAL A 156 -37.92 -1.92 9.77
C VAL A 156 -37.38 -2.07 11.19
N VAL A 157 -37.28 -3.29 11.71
CA VAL A 157 -36.72 -3.56 13.05
C VAL A 157 -35.29 -3.02 13.16
N CYS A 158 -34.44 -3.30 12.17
CA CYS A 158 -33.04 -2.85 12.18
C CYS A 158 -32.90 -1.32 12.15
N ILE A 159 -33.77 -0.61 11.42
CA ILE A 159 -33.77 0.86 11.36
C ILE A 159 -34.38 1.47 12.62
N LEU A 160 -35.34 0.79 13.27
CA LEU A 160 -35.97 1.30 14.49
C LEU A 160 -35.12 1.11 15.75
N ILE A 161 -34.24 0.10 15.81
CA ILE A 161 -33.40 -0.14 16.99
C ILE A 161 -32.65 1.13 17.44
N PRO A 162 -31.89 1.85 16.58
CA PRO A 162 -31.18 3.05 17.01
C PRO A 162 -32.12 4.19 17.43
N VAL A 163 -33.32 4.27 16.83
CA VAL A 163 -34.33 5.27 17.18
C VAL A 163 -34.87 5.01 18.57
N LEU A 164 -35.30 3.77 18.84
CA LEU A 164 -35.80 3.34 20.15
C LEU A 164 -34.75 3.51 21.24
N LEU A 165 -33.50 3.15 20.94
CA LEU A 165 -32.39 3.35 21.86
C LEU A 165 -32.07 4.83 22.10
N SER A 166 -32.47 5.74 21.21
CA SER A 166 -32.27 7.18 21.33
C SER A 166 -33.45 7.91 22.00
N THR A 167 -34.58 7.24 22.22
CA THR A 167 -35.77 7.82 22.88
C THR A 167 -35.53 8.01 24.39
N PRO A 168 -36.04 9.09 25.02
CA PRO A 168 -36.06 9.22 26.48
C PRO A 168 -36.85 8.10 27.18
N GLY A 169 -36.65 7.92 28.49
CA GLY A 169 -37.42 6.97 29.31
C GLY A 169 -36.75 5.59 29.44
N PRO A 170 -37.47 4.46 29.28
CA PRO A 170 -36.96 3.11 29.59
C PRO A 170 -35.69 2.70 28.85
N ALA A 171 -35.41 3.31 27.69
CA ALA A 171 -34.18 3.06 26.94
C ALA A 171 -32.94 3.70 27.59
N ALA A 172 -33.11 4.67 28.49
CA ALA A 172 -32.01 5.37 29.16
C ALA A 172 -31.18 4.43 30.03
N SER A 173 -31.81 3.52 30.77
CA SER A 173 -31.11 2.52 31.59
C SER A 173 -30.28 1.57 30.74
N PHE A 174 -30.81 1.15 29.57
CA PHE A 174 -30.03 0.37 28.61
C PHE A 174 -28.86 1.17 28.04
N ARG A 175 -29.07 2.44 27.65
CA ARG A 175 -27.99 3.30 27.14
C ARG A 175 -26.88 3.47 28.16
N GLU A 176 -27.23 3.66 29.42
CA GLU A 176 -26.29 3.85 30.52
C GLU A 176 -25.52 2.55 30.81
N ALA A 177 -26.22 1.41 30.92
CA ALA A 177 -25.58 0.10 31.08
C ALA A 177 -24.67 -0.24 29.89
N TYR A 178 -25.12 0.02 28.66
CA TYR A 178 -24.33 -0.14 27.45
C TYR A 178 -23.13 0.82 27.43
N GLY A 179 -23.30 2.05 27.93
CA GLY A 179 -22.22 3.02 28.08
C GLY A 179 -21.14 2.53 29.03
N ARG A 180 -21.52 2.06 30.23
CA ARG A 180 -20.63 1.51 31.25
C ARG A 180 -19.82 0.32 30.77
N LEU A 181 -20.43 -0.59 29.99
CA LEU A 181 -19.72 -1.75 29.41
C LEU A 181 -18.54 -1.37 28.52
N PHE A 182 -18.54 -0.16 27.95
CA PHE A 182 -17.53 0.31 27.01
C PHE A 182 -16.85 1.60 27.46
N GLU A 183 -17.01 1.99 28.72
CA GLU A 183 -16.50 3.24 29.29
C GLU A 183 -14.98 3.31 29.23
N GLU A 184 -14.31 2.26 29.71
CA GLU A 184 -12.85 2.08 29.63
C GLU A 184 -12.32 2.26 28.19
N TRP A 185 -13.01 1.66 27.21
CA TRP A 185 -12.56 1.74 25.80
C TRP A 185 -12.84 3.12 25.20
N ARG A 186 -13.86 3.84 25.68
CA ARG A 186 -14.16 5.22 25.25
C ARG A 186 -13.20 6.22 25.87
N GLU A 187 -12.78 6.02 27.12
CA GLU A 187 -11.76 6.87 27.77
C GLU A 187 -10.40 6.77 27.06
N GLU A 188 -9.98 5.57 26.66
CA GLU A 188 -8.76 5.36 25.84
C GLU A 188 -8.79 6.15 24.52
N MET A 189 -9.97 6.29 23.89
CA MET A 189 -10.14 7.09 22.67
C MET A 189 -9.87 8.59 22.92
N MET A 190 -10.28 9.10 24.08
CA MET A 190 -10.17 10.52 24.43
C MET A 190 -8.74 10.93 24.79
N ILE A 191 -7.95 10.02 25.37
CA ILE A 191 -6.52 10.22 25.65
C ILE A 191 -5.72 10.42 24.34
N GLY A 192 -6.11 9.72 23.26
CA GLY A 192 -5.47 9.84 21.95
C GLY A 192 -5.84 11.11 21.16
N TYR A 193 -7.03 11.70 21.41
CA TYR A 193 -7.42 12.98 20.80
C TYR A 193 -6.66 14.16 21.42
N GLN A 194 -6.25 14.06 22.69
CA GLN A 194 -5.49 15.09 23.38
C GLN A 194 -4.00 15.14 22.96
N THR A 195 -3.47 14.11 22.31
CA THR A 195 -2.03 13.97 22.02
C THR A 195 -1.58 14.44 20.63
N ASN A 196 -2.41 15.13 19.84
CA ASN A 196 -2.01 15.69 18.53
C ASN A 196 -1.36 14.67 17.55
N VAL A 197 -1.56 13.37 17.76
CA VAL A 197 -0.83 12.32 17.00
C VAL A 197 -1.15 12.40 15.50
N HIS A 198 -2.35 12.83 15.15
CA HIS A 198 -2.76 13.05 13.75
C HIS A 198 -2.00 14.19 13.05
N SER A 199 -1.61 15.24 13.80
CA SER A 199 -0.92 16.41 13.24
C SER A 199 0.60 16.33 13.35
N GLN A 200 1.13 15.69 14.41
CA GLN A 200 2.58 15.68 14.72
C GLN A 200 3.19 14.28 14.87
N GLY A 201 2.36 13.23 14.93
CA GLY A 201 2.82 11.86 15.16
C GLY A 201 3.48 11.22 13.93
N SER A 202 4.45 10.36 14.21
CA SER A 202 5.06 9.46 13.24
C SER A 202 4.06 8.40 12.75
N TYR A 203 4.36 7.75 11.63
CA TYR A 203 3.50 6.68 11.10
C TYR A 203 3.29 5.54 12.11
N LEU A 204 4.35 5.13 12.84
CA LEU A 204 4.25 4.05 13.82
C LEU A 204 3.38 4.42 15.02
N GLU A 205 3.52 5.63 15.55
CA GLU A 205 2.66 6.14 16.62
C GLU A 205 1.19 6.16 16.19
N LEU A 206 0.94 6.52 14.92
CA LEU A 206 -0.40 6.50 14.36
C LEU A 206 -0.95 5.08 14.19
N VAL A 207 -0.12 4.12 13.76
CA VAL A 207 -0.52 2.70 13.71
C VAL A 207 -0.87 2.17 15.10
N LEU A 208 -0.03 2.45 16.11
CA LEU A 208 -0.30 2.06 17.50
C LEU A 208 -1.57 2.73 18.04
N HIS A 209 -1.78 4.00 17.71
CA HIS A 209 -3.01 4.72 18.04
C HIS A 209 -4.22 4.02 17.42
N ARG A 210 -4.20 3.69 16.12
CA ARG A 210 -5.31 2.99 15.44
C ARG A 210 -5.55 1.59 15.97
N MET A 211 -4.50 0.86 16.34
CA MET A 211 -4.65 -0.46 16.98
C MET A 211 -5.41 -0.38 18.31
N ARG A 212 -5.25 0.70 19.07
CA ARG A 212 -6.03 0.94 20.30
C ARG A 212 -7.44 1.45 19.96
N SER A 213 -7.53 2.42 19.06
CA SER A 213 -8.79 3.06 18.64
C SER A 213 -9.74 2.12 17.90
N ILE A 214 -9.26 1.01 17.31
CA ILE A 214 -10.16 0.05 16.65
C ILE A 214 -11.16 -0.56 17.64
N ARG A 215 -10.75 -0.82 18.89
CA ARG A 215 -11.61 -1.39 19.92
C ARG A 215 -12.70 -0.39 20.32
N SER A 216 -12.34 0.88 20.45
CA SER A 216 -13.25 1.96 20.83
C SER A 216 -14.18 2.37 19.67
N GLY A 217 -13.73 2.26 18.42
CA GLY A 217 -14.50 2.57 17.22
C GLY A 217 -15.76 1.71 17.05
N TYR A 218 -15.77 0.48 17.59
CA TYR A 218 -16.91 -0.44 17.52
C TYR A 218 -17.88 -0.38 18.71
N THR A 219 -17.63 0.48 19.70
CA THR A 219 -18.50 0.64 20.87
C THR A 219 -19.89 1.20 20.55
N ASN A 220 -20.09 1.73 19.34
CA ASN A 220 -21.40 2.21 18.86
C ASN A 220 -22.02 1.31 17.78
N VAL A 221 -21.55 0.06 17.65
CA VAL A 221 -22.01 -0.88 16.62
C VAL A 221 -23.51 -1.17 16.70
N ILE A 222 -24.14 -1.11 17.89
CA ILE A 222 -25.58 -1.34 18.01
C ILE A 222 -26.42 -0.24 17.33
N TYR A 223 -25.93 1.00 17.31
CA TYR A 223 -26.61 2.12 16.66
C TYR A 223 -26.35 2.14 15.16
N TRP A 224 -25.09 2.00 14.76
CA TRP A 224 -24.73 2.18 13.37
C TRP A 224 -24.75 0.87 12.57
N GLY A 225 -24.37 -0.24 13.19
CA GLY A 225 -24.34 -1.56 12.56
C GLY A 225 -25.73 -2.11 12.26
N THR A 226 -26.72 -1.92 13.15
CA THR A 226 -28.12 -2.31 12.87
C THR A 226 -28.68 -1.52 11.69
N HIS A 227 -28.43 -0.21 11.62
CA HIS A 227 -28.79 0.62 10.48
C HIS A 227 -28.12 0.17 9.17
N VAL A 228 -26.81 -0.10 9.18
CA VAL A 228 -26.08 -0.67 8.02
C VAL A 228 -26.69 -2.00 7.57
N PHE A 229 -26.98 -2.89 8.53
CA PHE A 229 -27.56 -4.21 8.25
C PHE A 229 -28.99 -4.10 7.71
N GLY A 230 -29.81 -3.17 8.20
CA GLY A 230 -31.12 -2.86 7.64
C GLY A 230 -31.03 -2.49 6.16
N MET A 231 -30.04 -1.68 5.78
CA MET A 231 -29.82 -1.34 4.38
C MET A 231 -29.28 -2.52 3.54
N PHE A 232 -28.46 -3.41 4.12
CA PHE A 232 -28.06 -4.66 3.44
C PHE A 232 -29.30 -5.50 3.11
N LEU A 233 -30.23 -5.65 4.06
CA LEU A 233 -31.47 -6.40 3.87
C LEU A 233 -32.37 -5.77 2.80
N LEU A 234 -32.49 -4.44 2.79
CA LEU A 234 -33.25 -3.73 1.77
C LEU A 234 -32.61 -3.89 0.38
N GLY A 235 -31.29 -3.85 0.30
CA GLY A 235 -30.53 -4.14 -0.92
C GLY A 235 -30.75 -5.58 -1.42
N LEU A 236 -30.73 -6.55 -0.50
CA LEU A 236 -31.01 -7.95 -0.80
C LEU A 236 -32.44 -8.13 -1.35
N TYR A 237 -33.42 -7.43 -0.77
CA TYR A 237 -34.80 -7.40 -1.27
C TYR A 237 -34.88 -6.86 -2.71
N PHE A 238 -34.28 -5.70 -2.99
CA PHE A 238 -34.22 -5.13 -4.35
C PHE A 238 -33.55 -6.08 -5.36
N GLY A 239 -32.52 -6.77 -4.88
CA GLY A 239 -31.77 -7.77 -5.62
C GLY A 239 -32.62 -8.99 -6.01
N LYS A 240 -33.30 -9.61 -5.04
CA LYS A 240 -34.20 -10.76 -5.26
C LYS A 240 -35.32 -10.44 -6.25
N ARG A 241 -35.86 -9.22 -6.20
CA ARG A 241 -36.91 -8.72 -7.10
C ARG A 241 -36.39 -8.25 -8.46
N LYS A 242 -35.07 -8.25 -8.68
CA LYS A 242 -34.43 -7.79 -9.91
C LYS A 242 -34.84 -6.37 -10.33
N ILE A 243 -35.09 -5.48 -9.36
CA ILE A 243 -35.63 -4.14 -9.60
C ILE A 243 -34.73 -3.32 -10.53
N PHE A 244 -33.41 -3.39 -10.37
CA PHE A 244 -32.45 -2.71 -11.26
C PHE A 244 -32.24 -3.38 -12.63
N HIS A 245 -32.72 -4.60 -12.85
CA HIS A 245 -32.68 -5.23 -14.18
C HIS A 245 -33.84 -4.73 -15.05
N HIS A 246 -35.00 -4.47 -14.43
CA HIS A 246 -36.22 -4.03 -15.10
C HIS A 246 -36.61 -2.61 -14.64
N VAL A 247 -35.69 -1.65 -14.78
CA VAL A 247 -35.90 -0.27 -14.30
C VAL A 247 -37.14 0.38 -14.92
N SER A 248 -37.37 0.15 -16.22
CA SER A 248 -38.50 0.71 -16.97
C SER A 248 -39.86 0.31 -16.39
N GLU A 249 -39.97 -0.92 -15.88
CA GLU A 249 -41.19 -1.45 -15.24
C GLU A 249 -41.41 -0.86 -13.84
N HIS A 250 -40.32 -0.47 -13.17
CA HIS A 250 -40.34 0.02 -11.79
C HIS A 250 -40.22 1.55 -11.66
N LEU A 251 -40.36 2.31 -12.75
CA LEU A 251 -40.33 3.78 -12.69
C LEU A 251 -41.33 4.40 -11.69
N PRO A 252 -42.58 3.89 -11.54
CA PRO A 252 -43.50 4.41 -10.53
C PRO A 252 -42.99 4.23 -9.10
N LEU A 253 -42.29 3.13 -8.81
CA LEU A 253 -41.68 2.88 -7.51
C LEU A 253 -40.58 3.91 -7.23
N PHE A 254 -39.67 4.16 -8.17
CA PHE A 254 -38.62 5.16 -7.99
C PHE A 254 -39.19 6.58 -7.80
N ARG A 255 -40.26 6.96 -8.52
CA ARG A 255 -40.94 8.25 -8.29
C ARG A 255 -41.53 8.34 -6.88
N LYS A 256 -42.17 7.29 -6.40
CA LYS A 256 -42.70 7.24 -5.01
C LYS A 256 -41.57 7.34 -4.00
N LEU A 257 -40.49 6.57 -4.16
CA LEU A 257 -39.34 6.60 -3.26
C LEU A 257 -38.62 7.95 -3.25
N MET A 258 -38.57 8.65 -4.39
CA MET A 258 -38.06 10.01 -4.48
C MET A 258 -38.89 10.98 -3.64
N TRP A 259 -40.21 11.00 -3.83
CA TRP A 259 -41.09 11.92 -3.10
C TRP A 259 -41.18 11.59 -1.61
N TRP A 260 -41.38 10.33 -1.24
CA TRP A 260 -41.38 9.91 0.16
C TRP A 260 -40.02 10.18 0.82
N GLY A 261 -38.93 9.92 0.10
CA GLY A 261 -37.57 10.22 0.56
C GLY A 261 -37.33 11.71 0.76
N LEU A 262 -37.92 12.58 -0.06
CA LEU A 262 -37.86 14.03 0.09
C LEU A 262 -38.71 14.50 1.28
N ILE A 263 -39.98 14.11 1.32
CA ILE A 263 -40.98 14.52 2.32
C ILE A 263 -40.56 14.10 3.72
N THR A 264 -40.01 12.90 3.88
CA THR A 264 -39.57 12.41 5.20
C THR A 264 -38.12 12.78 5.48
N GLY A 265 -37.26 12.68 4.48
CA GLY A 265 -35.83 12.82 4.65
C GLY A 265 -35.36 14.26 4.85
N VAL A 266 -35.93 15.23 4.14
CA VAL A 266 -35.52 16.64 4.27
C VAL A 266 -35.85 17.19 5.67
N PRO A 267 -37.09 17.06 6.21
CA PRO A 267 -37.40 17.59 7.54
C PRO A 267 -36.56 16.94 8.65
N LEU A 268 -36.41 15.61 8.65
CA LEU A 268 -35.60 14.93 9.65
C LEU A 268 -34.13 15.33 9.59
N ASN A 269 -33.61 15.55 8.39
CA ASN A 269 -32.24 16.00 8.21
C ASN A 269 -32.04 17.47 8.62
N LEU A 270 -33.06 18.31 8.42
CA LEU A 270 -33.06 19.69 8.94
C LEU A 270 -33.05 19.70 10.47
N ILE A 271 -33.86 18.86 11.12
CA ILE A 271 -33.84 18.69 12.58
C ILE A 271 -32.43 18.27 13.03
N PHE A 272 -31.86 17.25 12.40
CA PHE A 272 -30.50 16.78 12.69
C PHE A 272 -29.47 17.92 12.61
N VAL A 273 -29.47 18.69 11.52
CA VAL A 273 -28.50 19.78 11.32
C VAL A 273 -28.75 20.96 12.27
N ALA A 274 -30.01 21.35 12.49
CA ALA A 274 -30.38 22.44 13.38
C ALA A 274 -29.98 22.14 14.84
N VAL A 275 -30.31 20.95 15.35
CA VAL A 275 -29.97 20.55 16.72
C VAL A 275 -28.46 20.32 16.88
N THR A 276 -27.78 19.80 15.85
CA THR A 276 -26.30 19.68 15.88
C THR A 276 -25.62 21.06 15.94
N ASN A 277 -26.19 22.07 15.28
CA ASN A 277 -25.67 23.43 15.27
C ASN A 277 -26.04 24.22 16.54
N SER A 278 -27.20 23.93 17.12
CA SER A 278 -27.75 24.63 18.28
C SER A 278 -28.40 23.60 19.21
N PRO A 279 -27.61 22.94 20.08
CA PRO A 279 -28.12 21.89 20.98
C PRO A 279 -29.24 22.36 21.92
N SER A 280 -29.33 23.66 22.20
CA SER A 280 -30.38 24.28 23.03
C SER A 280 -31.78 24.27 22.41
N LEU A 281 -31.93 23.88 21.13
CA LEU A 281 -33.24 23.82 20.47
C LEU A 281 -34.14 22.69 21.00
N VAL A 282 -33.58 21.71 21.70
CA VAL A 282 -34.31 20.59 22.29
C VAL A 282 -33.87 20.37 23.73
N PRO A 283 -34.73 19.84 24.61
CA PRO A 283 -34.32 19.45 25.95
C PRO A 283 -33.19 18.39 25.89
N PRO A 284 -32.25 18.37 26.85
CA PRO A 284 -31.09 17.47 26.84
C PRO A 284 -31.46 16.00 26.64
N ASP A 285 -32.55 15.53 27.25
CA ASP A 285 -33.01 14.14 27.14
C ASP A 285 -33.38 13.74 25.71
N TYR A 286 -33.83 14.69 24.90
CA TYR A 286 -34.26 14.49 23.51
C TYR A 286 -33.15 14.72 22.49
N TYR A 287 -31.98 15.19 22.92
CA TYR A 287 -30.85 15.50 22.02
C TYR A 287 -30.45 14.29 21.16
N ASP A 288 -30.37 13.11 21.77
CA ASP A 288 -30.03 11.87 21.05
C ASP A 288 -31.10 11.47 20.04
N LEU A 289 -32.38 11.61 20.37
CA LEU A 289 -33.47 11.32 19.45
C LEU A 289 -33.47 12.29 18.27
N ALA A 290 -33.30 13.59 18.55
CA ALA A 290 -33.31 14.65 17.55
C ALA A 290 -32.06 14.63 16.64
N THR A 291 -30.94 14.07 17.11
CA THR A 291 -29.73 13.91 16.30
C THR A 291 -29.62 12.51 15.70
N ARG A 292 -29.45 11.47 16.53
CA ARG A 292 -29.26 10.08 16.10
C ARG A 292 -30.55 9.45 15.57
N GLY A 293 -31.69 9.69 16.20
CA GLY A 293 -32.97 9.18 15.71
C GLY A 293 -33.32 9.78 14.35
N ALA A 294 -33.28 11.11 14.25
CA ALA A 294 -33.57 11.83 13.01
C ALA A 294 -32.67 11.41 11.84
N ARG A 295 -31.35 11.29 12.06
CA ARG A 295 -30.43 10.83 11.00
C ARG A 295 -30.63 9.35 10.60
N THR A 296 -31.10 8.50 11.51
CA THR A 296 -31.29 7.05 11.26
C THR A 296 -32.47 6.78 10.33
N ILE A 297 -33.50 7.63 10.34
CA ILE A 297 -34.62 7.56 9.40
C ILE A 297 -34.37 8.47 8.19
N GLY A 298 -33.92 9.70 8.43
CA GLY A 298 -33.68 10.69 7.38
C GLY A 298 -32.56 10.31 6.42
N GLY A 299 -31.52 9.62 6.90
CA GLY A 299 -30.42 9.11 6.08
C GLY A 299 -30.87 8.10 5.01
N PRO A 300 -31.50 6.98 5.38
CA PRO A 300 -32.14 6.04 4.45
C PRO A 300 -33.15 6.68 3.50
N ALA A 301 -34.01 7.56 4.00
CA ALA A 301 -35.00 8.25 3.19
C ALA A 301 -34.34 9.08 2.07
N LEU A 302 -33.36 9.93 2.42
CA LEU A 302 -32.61 10.72 1.43
C LEU A 302 -31.71 9.84 0.54
N CYS A 303 -31.16 8.75 1.05
CA CYS A 303 -30.44 7.76 0.25
C CYS A 303 -31.33 7.17 -0.85
N LEU A 304 -32.56 6.74 -0.52
CA LEU A 304 -33.53 6.24 -1.50
C LEU A 304 -33.99 7.32 -2.47
N CYS A 305 -34.06 8.58 -2.02
CA CYS A 305 -34.27 9.73 -2.89
C CYS A 305 -33.12 9.88 -3.90
N TYR A 306 -31.86 9.86 -3.46
CA TYR A 306 -30.69 9.97 -4.32
C TYR A 306 -30.59 8.82 -5.34
N ILE A 307 -30.87 7.58 -4.90
CA ILE A 307 -30.96 6.42 -5.80
C ILE A 307 -32.00 6.70 -6.89
N SER A 308 -33.21 7.09 -6.48
CA SER A 308 -34.32 7.33 -7.39
C SER A 308 -34.03 8.45 -8.39
N ILE A 309 -33.45 9.57 -7.94
CA ILE A 309 -33.06 10.68 -8.80
C ILE A 309 -32.07 10.20 -9.87
N ILE A 310 -30.99 9.51 -9.46
CA ILE A 310 -29.97 9.03 -10.40
C ILE A 310 -30.57 8.01 -11.38
N VAL A 311 -31.42 7.10 -10.91
CA VAL A 311 -32.08 6.10 -11.77
C VAL A 311 -33.00 6.76 -12.80
N LEU A 312 -33.81 7.74 -12.38
CA LEU A 312 -34.72 8.48 -13.25
C LEU A 312 -33.96 9.36 -14.25
N LEU A 313 -32.88 10.04 -13.82
CA LEU A 313 -32.01 10.81 -14.70
C LEU A 313 -31.29 9.91 -15.72
N ALA A 314 -30.82 8.73 -15.31
CA ALA A 314 -30.17 7.78 -16.19
C ALA A 314 -31.08 7.22 -17.30
N GLN A 315 -32.41 7.41 -17.22
CA GLN A 315 -33.34 7.10 -18.31
C GLN A 315 -33.25 8.11 -19.46
N LYS A 316 -32.79 9.34 -19.20
CA LYS A 316 -32.64 10.38 -20.23
C LYS A 316 -31.25 10.26 -20.85
N LYS A 317 -31.18 10.22 -22.19
CA LYS A 317 -29.93 10.00 -22.96
C LYS A 317 -28.82 10.97 -22.58
N ASP A 318 -29.13 12.25 -22.45
CA ASP A 318 -28.14 13.29 -22.14
C ASP A 318 -27.57 13.15 -20.73
N TRP A 319 -28.45 12.90 -19.75
CA TRP A 319 -28.06 12.69 -18.37
C TRP A 319 -27.30 11.38 -18.17
N ARG A 320 -27.68 10.31 -18.89
CA ARG A 320 -26.92 9.07 -18.92
C ARG A 320 -25.49 9.30 -19.39
N ARG A 321 -25.29 10.07 -20.47
CA ARG A 321 -23.95 10.44 -20.95
C ARG A 321 -23.15 11.20 -19.89
N ARG A 322 -23.76 12.17 -19.20
CA ARG A 322 -23.12 12.96 -18.14
C ARG A 322 -22.76 12.14 -16.90
N LEU A 323 -23.58 11.15 -16.54
CA LEU A 323 -23.38 10.30 -15.36
C LEU A 323 -22.45 9.11 -15.64
N SER A 324 -22.32 8.68 -16.89
CA SER A 324 -21.49 7.52 -17.29
C SER A 324 -20.05 7.52 -16.77
N PRO A 325 -19.32 8.66 -16.64
CA PRO A 325 -17.95 8.66 -16.10
C PRO A 325 -17.89 8.20 -14.64
N LEU A 326 -18.95 8.41 -13.84
CA LEU A 326 -19.04 7.88 -12.47
C LEU A 326 -19.05 6.35 -12.47
N GLY A 327 -19.54 5.74 -13.55
CA GLY A 327 -19.48 4.31 -13.75
C GLY A 327 -18.07 3.78 -13.57
N ALA A 328 -17.05 4.40 -14.20
CA ALA A 328 -15.66 3.95 -14.11
C ALA A 328 -15.17 3.83 -12.66
N VAL A 329 -15.42 4.87 -11.84
CA VAL A 329 -15.08 4.87 -10.41
C VAL A 329 -15.81 3.76 -9.66
N GLY A 330 -17.11 3.58 -9.94
CA GLY A 330 -17.93 2.55 -9.29
C GLY A 330 -17.54 1.11 -9.64
N ARG A 331 -16.92 0.87 -10.81
CA ARG A 331 -16.33 -0.44 -11.18
C ARG A 331 -15.10 -0.77 -10.35
N MET A 332 -14.44 0.26 -9.83
CA MET A 332 -13.22 0.21 -9.01
C MET A 332 -13.48 0.77 -7.61
N ALA A 333 -14.68 0.56 -7.06
CA ALA A 333 -15.11 1.19 -5.81
C ALA A 333 -14.19 0.87 -4.62
N LEU A 334 -13.72 -0.38 -4.48
CA LEU A 334 -12.79 -0.77 -3.40
C LEU A 334 -11.40 -0.15 -3.64
N SER A 335 -10.89 -0.20 -4.87
CA SER A 335 -9.59 0.42 -5.19
C SER A 335 -9.61 1.93 -4.97
N ASN A 336 -10.69 2.61 -5.38
CA ASN A 336 -10.83 4.05 -5.22
C ASN A 336 -11.03 4.44 -3.75
N TYR A 337 -11.77 3.65 -2.96
CA TYR A 337 -11.90 3.89 -1.52
C TYR A 337 -10.55 3.80 -0.80
N LEU A 338 -9.76 2.76 -1.08
CA LEU A 338 -8.42 2.61 -0.49
C LEU A 338 -7.46 3.71 -0.98
N PHE A 339 -7.51 4.06 -2.27
CA PHE A 339 -6.72 5.14 -2.84
C PHE A 339 -7.06 6.48 -2.18
N GLN A 340 -8.35 6.77 -1.94
CA GLN A 340 -8.79 7.96 -1.22
C GLN A 340 -8.18 8.02 0.18
N SER A 341 -8.27 6.94 0.95
CA SER A 341 -7.69 6.92 2.30
C SER A 341 -6.19 7.16 2.28
N ILE A 342 -5.44 6.46 1.41
CA ILE A 342 -3.98 6.61 1.31
C ILE A 342 -3.61 8.05 0.93
N VAL A 343 -4.24 8.63 -0.09
CA VAL A 343 -3.96 9.99 -0.54
C VAL A 343 -4.32 11.00 0.55
N CYS A 344 -5.48 10.88 1.17
CA CYS A 344 -5.91 11.82 2.20
C CYS A 344 -5.04 11.74 3.45
N THR A 345 -4.63 10.56 3.90
CA THR A 345 -3.75 10.47 5.07
C THR A 345 -2.34 10.96 4.77
N LEU A 346 -1.81 10.76 3.55
CA LEU A 346 -0.56 11.40 3.12
C LEU A 346 -0.69 12.92 3.00
N PHE A 347 -1.88 13.43 2.67
CA PHE A 347 -2.09 14.87 2.52
C PHE A 347 -2.27 15.58 3.87
N PHE A 348 -3.01 14.98 4.81
CA PHE A 348 -3.35 15.64 6.06
C PHE A 348 -2.49 15.21 7.25
N TYR A 349 -2.07 13.95 7.38
CA TYR A 349 -1.48 13.47 8.63
C TYR A 349 0.00 13.85 8.75
N GLY A 350 0.51 13.87 9.99
CA GLY A 350 1.87 14.34 10.34
C GLY A 350 3.01 13.61 9.64
N TYR A 351 2.84 12.33 9.30
CA TYR A 351 3.84 11.56 8.53
C TYR A 351 3.85 11.88 7.03
N GLY A 352 2.88 12.65 6.54
CA GLY A 352 2.77 13.10 5.16
C GLY A 352 3.07 14.60 5.04
N LEU A 353 2.15 15.37 4.45
CA LEU A 353 2.28 16.84 4.33
C LEU A 353 1.85 17.60 5.60
N GLY A 354 1.24 16.93 6.59
CA GLY A 354 0.92 17.54 7.89
C GLY A 354 -0.12 18.68 7.86
N LEU A 355 -1.09 18.61 6.95
CA LEU A 355 -2.13 19.64 6.76
C LEU A 355 -3.36 19.49 7.67
N TYR A 356 -3.33 18.58 8.65
CA TYR A 356 -4.38 18.38 9.65
C TYR A 356 -4.69 19.69 10.40
N HIS A 357 -5.97 20.08 10.50
CA HIS A 357 -6.44 21.38 11.02
C HIS A 357 -5.88 22.63 10.33
N ARG A 358 -5.14 22.52 9.22
CA ARG A 358 -4.62 23.68 8.47
C ARG A 358 -5.54 24.16 7.36
N LEU A 359 -6.28 23.24 6.73
CA LEU A 359 -7.21 23.54 5.65
C LEU A 359 -8.64 23.38 6.12
N GLY A 360 -9.39 24.49 6.16
CA GLY A 360 -10.78 24.50 6.60
C GLY A 360 -11.74 23.74 5.66
N PRO A 361 -12.94 23.36 6.15
CA PRO A 361 -13.96 22.61 5.42
C PRO A 361 -14.30 23.14 4.01
N ALA A 362 -14.25 24.45 3.77
CA ALA A 362 -14.55 25.02 2.46
C ALA A 362 -13.50 24.65 1.40
N ILE A 363 -12.22 24.74 1.76
CA ILE A 363 -11.09 24.39 0.88
C ILE A 363 -11.06 22.88 0.66
N THR A 364 -11.24 22.10 1.72
CA THR A 364 -11.19 20.64 1.63
C THR A 364 -12.36 20.06 0.84
N LEU A 365 -13.53 20.72 0.83
CA LEU A 365 -14.63 20.41 -0.08
C LEU A 365 -14.24 20.65 -1.55
N ALA A 366 -13.59 21.77 -1.87
CA ALA A 366 -13.11 22.03 -3.22
C ALA A 366 -12.04 21.01 -3.68
N LEU A 367 -11.08 20.70 -2.80
CA LEU A 367 -10.07 19.66 -3.03
C LEU A 367 -10.69 18.28 -3.27
N THR A 368 -11.79 17.96 -2.57
CA THR A 368 -12.52 16.71 -2.79
C THR A 368 -13.00 16.57 -4.22
N PHE A 369 -13.61 17.61 -4.80
CA PHE A 369 -14.07 17.57 -6.19
C PHE A 369 -12.92 17.49 -7.19
N ALA A 370 -11.80 18.19 -6.93
CA ALA A 370 -10.60 18.11 -7.75
C ALA A 370 -10.00 16.69 -7.74
N LEU A 371 -9.81 16.11 -6.54
CA LEU A 371 -9.31 14.74 -6.37
C LEU A 371 -10.24 13.72 -7.02
N TYR A 372 -11.55 13.88 -6.87
CA TYR A 372 -12.52 12.96 -7.45
C TYR A 372 -12.56 13.05 -8.99
N ARG A 373 -12.39 14.24 -9.56
CA ARG A 373 -12.27 14.43 -11.02
C ARG A 373 -11.03 13.73 -11.58
N LEU A 374 -9.91 13.81 -10.86
CA LEU A 374 -8.70 13.05 -11.18
C LEU A 374 -8.97 11.53 -11.10
N GLN A 375 -9.64 11.06 -10.04
CA GLN A 375 -10.00 9.64 -9.87
C GLN A 375 -10.88 9.09 -10.98
N ILE A 376 -11.81 9.88 -11.52
CA ILE A 376 -12.60 9.49 -12.70
C ILE A 376 -11.67 9.21 -13.88
N SER A 377 -10.75 10.12 -14.16
CA SER A 377 -9.82 10.03 -15.30
C SER A 377 -8.86 8.85 -15.14
N LEU A 378 -8.32 8.66 -13.93
CA LEU A 378 -7.46 7.52 -13.60
C LEU A 378 -8.20 6.18 -13.68
N SER A 379 -9.44 6.11 -13.19
CA SER A 379 -10.26 4.90 -13.24
C SER A 379 -10.60 4.52 -14.69
N ASP A 380 -10.90 5.51 -15.54
CA ASP A 380 -11.17 5.26 -16.95
C ASP A 380 -9.91 4.80 -17.70
N TRP A 381 -8.79 5.51 -17.49
CA TRP A 381 -7.48 5.12 -18.00
C TRP A 381 -7.09 3.70 -17.59
N TRP A 382 -7.29 3.33 -16.32
CA TRP A 382 -6.98 2.00 -15.81
C TRP A 382 -7.85 0.93 -16.46
N LEU A 383 -9.17 1.16 -16.53
CA LEU A 383 -10.12 0.18 -17.08
C LEU A 383 -10.05 0.04 -18.59
N SER A 384 -9.42 0.99 -19.29
CA SER A 384 -9.05 0.83 -20.70
C SER A 384 -7.95 -0.21 -20.94
N ARG A 385 -7.19 -0.58 -19.90
CA ARG A 385 -6.06 -1.54 -19.94
C ARG A 385 -6.35 -2.83 -19.19
N TYR A 386 -7.07 -2.73 -18.07
CA TYR A 386 -7.29 -3.82 -17.13
C TYR A 386 -8.78 -4.09 -16.87
N ARG A 387 -9.11 -5.34 -16.52
CA ARG A 387 -10.50 -5.78 -16.34
C ARG A 387 -11.12 -5.37 -15.01
N PHE A 388 -10.29 -5.15 -13.99
CA PHE A 388 -10.68 -4.86 -12.62
C PHE A 388 -9.71 -3.84 -12.03
N GLY A 389 -10.13 -3.09 -11.01
CA GLY A 389 -9.18 -2.38 -10.16
C GLY A 389 -8.28 -3.35 -9.39
N PRO A 390 -7.10 -2.90 -8.95
CA PRO A 390 -6.12 -3.75 -8.29
C PRO A 390 -6.67 -4.44 -7.03
N ALA A 391 -7.40 -3.71 -6.17
CA ALA A 391 -7.99 -4.27 -4.96
C ALA A 391 -9.15 -5.23 -5.29
N GLU A 392 -9.98 -4.92 -6.29
CA GLU A 392 -11.03 -5.84 -6.75
C GLU A 392 -10.45 -7.12 -7.35
N TRP A 393 -9.35 -7.01 -8.09
CA TRP A 393 -8.64 -8.17 -8.64
C TRP A 393 -8.09 -9.06 -7.54
N MET A 394 -7.42 -8.48 -6.55
CA MET A 394 -6.89 -9.20 -5.39
C MET A 394 -8.02 -9.89 -4.62
N TRP A 395 -9.06 -9.13 -4.25
CA TRP A 395 -10.21 -9.66 -3.52
C TRP A 395 -10.89 -10.82 -4.25
N ARG A 396 -11.07 -10.71 -5.58
CA ARG A 396 -11.66 -11.78 -6.40
C ARG A 396 -10.74 -12.97 -6.55
N SER A 397 -9.45 -12.77 -6.83
CA SER A 397 -8.48 -13.84 -7.03
C SER A 397 -8.35 -14.70 -5.75
N LEU A 398 -8.28 -14.05 -4.59
CA LEU A 398 -8.25 -14.73 -3.29
C LEU A 398 -9.57 -15.44 -2.98
N THR A 399 -10.72 -14.87 -3.36
CA THR A 399 -12.04 -15.49 -3.14
C THR A 399 -12.19 -16.79 -3.93
N TYR A 400 -11.75 -16.80 -5.19
CA TYR A 400 -11.83 -17.98 -6.05
C TYR A 400 -10.64 -18.93 -5.91
N GLY A 401 -9.59 -18.53 -5.19
CA GLY A 401 -8.34 -19.30 -5.07
C GLY A 401 -7.59 -19.45 -6.39
N LYS A 402 -7.85 -18.57 -7.36
CA LYS A 402 -7.24 -18.59 -8.70
C LYS A 402 -7.02 -17.17 -9.19
N PHE A 403 -5.81 -16.86 -9.63
CA PHE A 403 -5.47 -15.57 -10.22
C PHE A 403 -6.36 -15.31 -11.44
N GLN A 404 -7.12 -14.21 -11.38
CA GLN A 404 -7.98 -13.79 -12.47
C GLN A 404 -7.13 -13.09 -13.55
N PRO A 405 -7.44 -13.23 -14.84
CA PRO A 405 -6.74 -12.49 -15.88
C PRO A 405 -6.98 -10.99 -15.71
N LEU A 406 -5.91 -10.23 -15.41
CA LEU A 406 -5.99 -8.80 -15.13
C LEU A 406 -6.02 -7.97 -16.42
N ALA A 407 -5.18 -8.30 -17.39
CA ALA A 407 -5.14 -7.61 -18.69
C ALA A 407 -6.37 -7.92 -19.55
N LEU A 408 -6.82 -6.93 -20.31
CA LEU A 408 -7.76 -7.18 -21.41
C LEU A 408 -7.07 -8.06 -22.45
N ALA A 409 -7.79 -9.09 -22.94
CA ALA A 409 -7.28 -9.85 -24.07
C ALA A 409 -7.27 -8.90 -25.26
N ARG A 410 -6.09 -8.43 -25.68
CA ARG A 410 -5.97 -7.70 -26.95
C ARG A 410 -6.51 -8.63 -28.03
N GLY A 411 -7.48 -8.13 -28.81
CA GLY A 411 -8.09 -8.89 -29.90
C GLY A 411 -7.02 -9.53 -30.78
N ALA A 412 -7.31 -10.75 -31.22
CA ALA A 412 -6.55 -11.47 -32.21
C ALA A 412 -6.30 -10.56 -33.43
N ARG A 413 -5.06 -10.08 -33.57
CA ARG A 413 -4.47 -9.81 -34.88
C ARG A 413 -3.53 -10.99 -35.13
N PRO A 414 -3.55 -11.61 -36.33
CA PRO A 414 -2.47 -12.51 -36.68
C PRO A 414 -1.17 -11.72 -36.51
N LYS A 415 -0.20 -12.28 -35.79
CA LYS A 415 1.16 -11.75 -35.75
C LYS A 415 1.71 -11.86 -37.17
N MET A 416 1.39 -10.90 -38.02
CA MET A 416 2.32 -10.52 -39.06
C MET A 416 3.50 -9.95 -38.30
N ARG A 417 4.61 -10.70 -38.33
CA ARG A 417 5.92 -10.23 -37.89
C ARG A 417 6.14 -8.87 -38.55
N ALA A 418 5.89 -7.78 -37.82
CA ALA A 418 6.55 -6.54 -38.11
C ALA A 418 8.02 -6.84 -37.84
N ALA A 419 8.81 -6.91 -38.91
CA ALA A 419 10.23 -6.72 -38.82
C ALA A 419 10.45 -5.45 -38.00
N VAL A 420 10.93 -5.61 -36.78
CA VAL A 420 11.48 -4.51 -36.01
C VAL A 420 12.70 -4.10 -36.83
N SER A 421 12.59 -2.97 -37.52
CA SER A 421 13.74 -2.27 -38.06
C SER A 421 14.68 -1.96 -36.89
N ASP A 422 15.91 -2.43 -36.98
CA ASP A 422 16.96 -2.33 -35.97
C ASP A 422 17.56 -0.91 -35.81
N ASP A 423 16.92 0.12 -36.37
CA ASP A 423 17.38 1.50 -36.24
C ASP A 423 16.88 2.12 -34.93
N GLN A 424 17.69 1.94 -33.87
CA GLN A 424 17.64 2.84 -32.72
C GLN A 424 18.21 4.19 -33.12
N THR A 425 17.41 5.25 -33.01
CA THR A 425 17.89 6.62 -33.22
C THR A 425 18.70 7.09 -32.01
N LEU A 426 19.76 7.85 -32.26
CA LEU A 426 20.58 8.54 -31.24
C LEU A 426 19.72 9.30 -30.21
N SER A 427 18.54 9.79 -30.64
CA SER A 427 17.56 10.47 -29.79
C SER A 427 17.09 9.64 -28.60
N ASP A 428 16.88 8.33 -28.76
CA ASP A 428 16.31 7.48 -27.71
C ASP A 428 17.30 7.22 -26.57
N TRP A 429 18.58 7.20 -26.89
CA TRP A 429 19.67 7.14 -25.91
C TRP A 429 19.81 8.47 -25.18
N VAL A 430 19.74 9.58 -25.90
CA VAL A 430 19.80 10.93 -25.32
C VAL A 430 18.66 11.16 -24.33
N PHE A 431 17.40 10.84 -24.69
CA PHE A 431 16.26 11.01 -23.78
C PHE A 431 16.35 10.12 -22.54
N PHE A 432 16.81 8.87 -22.70
CA PHE A 432 16.99 7.96 -21.58
C PHE A 432 18.06 8.45 -20.61
N ILE A 433 19.24 8.83 -21.12
CA ILE A 433 20.34 9.31 -20.30
C ILE A 433 19.97 10.63 -19.63
N ALA A 434 19.38 11.57 -20.37
CA ALA A 434 18.94 12.86 -19.82
C ALA A 434 17.91 12.68 -18.70
N GLY A 435 16.92 11.81 -18.89
CA GLY A 435 15.92 11.51 -17.86
C GLY A 435 16.54 10.91 -16.60
N ARG A 436 17.55 10.05 -16.74
CA ARG A 436 18.27 9.48 -15.59
C ARG A 436 19.17 10.49 -14.90
N LEU A 437 19.88 11.33 -15.64
CA LEU A 437 20.69 12.40 -15.06
C LEU A 437 19.84 13.39 -14.28
N LEU A 438 18.69 13.82 -14.83
CA LEU A 438 17.75 14.69 -14.12
C LEU A 438 17.25 14.06 -12.82
N PHE A 439 16.89 12.77 -12.85
CA PHE A 439 16.50 12.03 -11.66
C PHE A 439 17.63 11.96 -10.62
N ILE A 440 18.86 11.67 -11.05
CA ILE A 440 20.04 11.61 -10.18
C ILE A 440 20.30 12.97 -9.53
N THR A 441 20.25 14.06 -10.29
CA THR A 441 20.44 15.42 -9.76
C THR A 441 19.36 15.78 -8.74
N ALA A 442 18.09 15.47 -9.03
CA ALA A 442 17.00 15.74 -8.10
C ALA A 442 17.14 14.95 -6.78
N VAL A 443 17.55 13.68 -6.86
CA VAL A 443 17.79 12.83 -5.67
C VAL A 443 19.03 13.29 -4.91
N ALA A 444 20.12 13.64 -5.60
CA ALA A 444 21.32 14.19 -4.99
C ALA A 444 21.00 15.46 -4.17
N PHE A 445 20.23 16.38 -4.77
CA PHE A 445 19.78 17.59 -4.09
C PHE A 445 18.92 17.26 -2.86
N ALA A 446 17.97 16.33 -3.00
CA ALA A 446 17.12 15.89 -1.90
C ALA A 446 17.94 15.26 -0.76
N ILE A 447 18.97 14.45 -1.05
CA ILE A 447 19.83 13.84 -0.02
C ILE A 447 20.49 14.93 0.83
N VAL A 448 21.16 15.89 0.19
CA VAL A 448 21.86 16.97 0.91
C VAL A 448 20.87 17.81 1.71
N TYR A 449 19.73 18.17 1.11
CA TYR A 449 18.67 18.94 1.77
C TYR A 449 18.08 18.24 2.99
N PHE A 450 17.72 16.96 2.89
CA PHE A 450 17.15 16.24 4.01
C PHE A 450 18.18 15.94 5.11
N CYS A 451 19.46 15.77 4.76
CA CYS A 451 20.54 15.67 5.74
C CYS A 451 20.73 16.97 6.52
N THR A 452 20.82 18.13 5.85
CA THR A 452 20.93 19.43 6.51
C THR A 452 19.68 19.77 7.31
N LEU A 453 18.50 19.57 6.74
CA LEU A 453 17.23 19.77 7.42
C LEU A 453 17.10 18.89 8.67
N GLY A 454 17.40 17.60 8.55
CA GLY A 454 17.31 16.63 9.64
C GLY A 454 18.23 16.98 10.81
N LEU A 455 19.48 17.36 10.53
CA LEU A 455 20.42 17.79 11.56
C LEU A 455 20.00 19.11 12.21
N ARG A 456 19.56 20.09 11.42
CA ARG A 456 19.05 21.35 11.98
C ARG A 456 17.81 21.15 12.84
N LEU A 457 16.90 20.23 12.45
CA LEU A 457 15.74 19.86 13.26
C LEU A 457 16.16 19.14 14.56
N SER A 458 17.18 18.28 14.50
CA SER A 458 17.75 17.63 15.69
C SER A 458 18.37 18.64 16.68
N VAL A 459 19.07 19.65 16.17
CA VAL A 459 19.58 20.75 16.99
C VAL A 459 18.43 21.58 17.56
N ASN A 460 17.43 21.91 16.74
CA ASN A 460 16.25 22.68 17.17
C ASN A 460 15.46 21.95 18.27
N SER A 461 15.30 20.63 18.19
CA SER A 461 14.57 19.83 19.18
C SER A 461 15.29 19.69 20.52
N THR A 462 16.63 19.73 20.50
CA THR A 462 17.48 19.60 21.70
C THR A 462 17.89 20.94 22.31
N SER A 463 17.59 22.07 21.65
CA SER A 463 17.86 23.40 22.17
C SER A 463 16.96 23.76 23.36
N LEU A 464 17.53 24.35 24.41
CA LEU A 464 16.82 24.82 25.61
C LEU A 464 16.05 26.15 25.37
N GLY A 465 16.19 26.75 24.19
CA GLY A 465 15.56 28.01 23.80
C GLY A 465 14.20 27.87 23.11
N ARG A 466 13.73 28.95 22.49
CA ARG A 466 12.49 28.95 21.69
C ARG A 466 12.67 28.05 20.46
N ARG A 467 11.94 26.94 20.42
CA ARG A 467 11.91 26.03 19.27
C ARG A 467 11.38 26.77 18.03
N LEU A 468 12.18 26.77 16.97
CA LEU A 468 11.81 27.33 15.68
C LEU A 468 10.77 26.42 15.00
N GLY A 469 9.85 27.03 14.25
CA GLY A 469 8.94 26.27 13.41
C GLY A 469 9.68 25.57 12.27
N VAL A 470 9.18 24.43 11.77
CA VAL A 470 9.83 23.67 10.70
C VAL A 470 10.13 24.53 9.45
N GLN A 471 9.25 25.48 9.11
CA GLN A 471 9.48 26.41 8.01
C GLN A 471 10.71 27.29 8.23
N GLN A 472 10.91 27.80 9.45
CA GLN A 472 12.06 28.63 9.82
C GLN A 472 13.37 27.84 9.85
N VAL A 473 13.30 26.51 9.95
CA VAL A 473 14.45 25.61 9.86
C VAL A 473 14.71 25.19 8.41
N ALA A 474 13.65 25.08 7.59
CA ALA A 474 13.71 24.64 6.20
C ALA A 474 14.38 25.65 5.27
N GLU A 475 14.09 26.94 5.40
CA GLU A 475 14.72 28.00 4.60
C GLU A 475 16.27 27.97 4.75
N PRO A 476 16.84 28.05 5.97
CA PRO A 476 18.30 27.95 6.15
C PRO A 476 18.92 26.60 5.75
N ALA A 477 18.13 25.53 5.73
CA ALA A 477 18.59 24.22 5.24
C ALA A 477 18.70 24.22 3.72
N LEU A 478 17.75 24.87 3.03
CA LEU A 478 17.78 25.05 1.58
C LEU A 478 18.99 25.88 1.16
N ASP A 479 19.25 27.00 1.84
CA ASP A 479 20.41 27.86 1.55
C ASP A 479 21.74 27.11 1.73
N GLN A 480 21.86 26.34 2.81
CA GLN A 480 23.04 25.49 3.03
C GLN A 480 23.18 24.40 1.96
N THR A 481 22.07 23.85 1.48
CA THR A 481 22.09 22.86 0.39
C THR A 481 22.62 23.48 -0.89
N ILE A 482 22.13 24.67 -1.25
CA ILE A 482 22.58 25.41 -2.43
C ILE A 482 24.08 25.71 -2.31
N THR A 483 24.50 26.26 -1.17
CA THR A 483 25.91 26.57 -0.88
C THR A 483 26.80 25.33 -0.98
N PHE A 484 26.36 24.19 -0.43
CA PHE A 484 27.09 22.93 -0.52
C PHE A 484 27.35 22.51 -1.98
N PHE A 485 26.37 22.63 -2.87
CA PHE A 485 26.57 22.31 -4.29
C PHE A 485 27.45 23.32 -5.00
N GLU A 486 27.35 24.61 -4.67
CA GLU A 486 28.24 25.65 -5.21
C GLU A 486 29.71 25.39 -4.85
N ASP A 487 29.97 25.06 -3.59
CA ASP A 487 31.32 24.75 -3.09
C ASP A 487 31.83 23.42 -3.68
N ALA A 488 30.97 22.39 -3.73
CA ALA A 488 31.32 21.10 -4.32
C ALA A 488 31.68 21.23 -5.82
N LEU A 489 31.00 22.10 -6.57
CA LEU A 489 31.32 22.38 -7.98
C LEU A 489 32.68 23.07 -8.15
N ARG A 490 33.18 23.76 -7.11
CA ARG A 490 34.54 24.34 -7.07
C ARG A 490 35.59 23.35 -6.56
N GLY A 491 35.18 22.15 -6.18
CA GLY A 491 36.06 21.13 -5.61
C GLY A 491 36.35 21.30 -4.12
N ASP A 492 35.60 22.17 -3.42
CA ASP A 492 35.72 22.37 -1.98
C ASP A 492 34.55 21.71 -1.25
N LEU A 493 34.83 20.69 -0.42
CA LEU A 493 33.84 20.05 0.45
C LEU A 493 33.95 20.51 1.91
N GLY A 494 34.76 21.53 2.16
CA GLY A 494 35.02 22.07 3.48
C GLY A 494 35.95 21.21 4.34
N TYR A 495 35.92 21.50 5.64
CA TYR A 495 36.78 20.88 6.63
C TYR A 495 35.97 20.44 7.85
N THR A 496 36.46 19.41 8.52
CA THR A 496 35.93 18.89 9.79
C THR A 496 37.01 18.88 10.86
N TYR A 497 36.61 18.72 12.11
CA TYR A 497 37.52 18.64 13.26
C TYR A 497 37.56 17.22 13.81
N GLN A 498 38.74 16.61 13.86
CA GLN A 498 38.94 15.25 14.37
C GLN A 498 39.88 15.20 15.60
N GLY A 499 39.81 14.09 16.33
CA GLY A 499 40.60 13.80 17.53
C GLY A 499 39.86 14.07 18.85
N VAL A 500 40.35 13.49 19.96
CA VAL A 500 39.75 13.61 21.31
C VAL A 500 39.60 15.08 21.75
N THR A 501 40.47 15.96 21.26
CA THR A 501 40.43 17.40 21.55
C THR A 501 39.71 18.23 20.48
N GLN A 502 39.25 17.64 19.37
CA GLN A 502 38.63 18.33 18.20
C GLN A 502 39.43 19.54 17.67
N ARG A 503 40.77 19.49 17.75
CA ARG A 503 41.64 20.61 17.35
C ARG A 503 42.30 20.43 15.98
N ALA A 504 42.37 19.20 15.47
CA ALA A 504 42.97 18.93 14.17
C ALA A 504 41.93 19.15 13.07
N ARG A 505 42.18 20.14 12.21
CA ARG A 505 41.36 20.44 11.03
C ARG A 505 41.74 19.49 9.90
N VAL A 506 40.79 18.67 9.44
CA VAL A 506 40.99 17.66 8.39
C VAL A 506 40.04 17.98 7.22
N PRO A 507 40.50 17.94 5.96
CA PRO A 507 39.62 18.11 4.79
C PRO A 507 38.55 17.01 4.71
N VAL A 508 37.31 17.37 4.39
CA VAL A 508 36.22 16.38 4.24
C VAL A 508 36.51 15.39 3.11
N THR A 509 37.24 15.82 2.07
CA THR A 509 37.68 14.97 0.96
C THR A 509 38.58 13.82 1.42
N GLU A 510 39.42 14.03 2.43
CA GLU A 510 40.31 13.00 2.98
C GLU A 510 39.49 11.94 3.74
N VAL A 511 38.58 12.39 4.61
CA VAL A 511 37.63 11.52 5.32
C VAL A 511 36.80 10.69 4.34
N LEU A 512 36.30 11.32 3.28
CA LEU A 512 35.52 10.66 2.24
C LEU A 512 36.33 9.59 1.52
N ARG A 513 37.56 9.91 1.13
CA ARG A 513 38.45 9.00 0.40
C ARG A 513 38.75 7.75 1.23
N ASP A 514 39.16 7.93 2.47
CA ASP A 514 39.56 6.81 3.34
C ASP A 514 38.37 5.88 3.62
N ALA A 515 37.22 6.47 3.98
CA ALA A 515 36.00 5.71 4.20
C ALA A 515 35.54 4.94 2.94
N TYR A 516 35.65 5.56 1.76
CA TYR A 516 35.27 4.93 0.49
C TYR A 516 36.18 3.75 0.12
N VAL A 517 37.49 3.88 0.37
CA VAL A 517 38.47 2.81 0.13
C VAL A 517 38.16 1.58 1.00
N GLU A 518 37.91 1.79 2.29
CA GLU A 518 37.62 0.68 3.20
C GLU A 518 36.24 0.04 2.90
N SER A 519 35.21 0.85 2.63
CA SER A 519 33.91 0.35 2.15
C SER A 519 34.05 -0.47 0.86
N GLY A 520 34.87 0.00 -0.09
CA GLY A 520 35.12 -0.67 -1.36
C GLY A 520 35.80 -2.03 -1.18
N ARG A 521 36.81 -2.13 -0.30
CA ARG A 521 37.48 -3.40 0.03
C ARG A 521 36.50 -4.43 0.56
N LEU A 522 35.66 -4.03 1.51
CA LEU A 522 34.64 -4.91 2.09
C LEU A 522 33.62 -5.36 1.05
N LEU A 523 33.15 -4.44 0.20
CA LEU A 523 32.18 -4.73 -0.86
C LEU A 523 32.74 -5.73 -1.89
N VAL A 524 33.98 -5.53 -2.35
CA VAL A 524 34.65 -6.43 -3.29
C VAL A 524 34.87 -7.82 -2.67
N ALA A 525 35.31 -7.88 -1.42
CA ALA A 525 35.48 -9.15 -0.70
C ALA A 525 34.15 -9.92 -0.60
N ALA A 526 33.07 -9.24 -0.21
CA ALA A 526 31.75 -9.85 -0.08
C ALA A 526 31.17 -10.34 -1.42
N ILE A 527 31.27 -9.53 -2.48
CA ILE A 527 30.78 -9.93 -3.81
C ILE A 527 31.64 -11.05 -4.41
N GLY A 528 32.96 -11.00 -4.23
CA GLY A 528 33.87 -12.09 -4.63
C GLY A 528 33.52 -13.39 -3.94
N LEU A 529 33.34 -13.36 -2.61
CA LEU A 529 32.94 -14.52 -1.82
C LEU A 529 31.57 -15.07 -2.27
N ALA A 530 30.60 -14.19 -2.45
CA ALA A 530 29.25 -14.55 -2.90
C ALA A 530 29.25 -15.15 -4.32
N ALA A 531 30.05 -14.62 -5.23
CA ALA A 531 30.18 -15.13 -6.58
C ALA A 531 30.85 -16.51 -6.59
N LEU A 532 31.98 -16.67 -5.90
CA LEU A 532 32.71 -17.94 -5.83
C LEU A 532 31.84 -19.05 -5.23
N ILE A 533 31.28 -18.81 -4.04
CA ILE A 533 30.47 -19.81 -3.35
C ILE A 533 29.13 -20.00 -4.07
N GLY A 534 28.50 -18.91 -4.50
CA GLY A 534 27.17 -18.97 -5.11
C GLY A 534 27.16 -19.68 -6.45
N ILE A 535 28.14 -19.40 -7.32
CA ILE A 535 28.26 -20.09 -8.61
C ILE A 535 28.57 -21.58 -8.38
N GLY A 536 29.49 -21.88 -7.47
CA GLY A 536 29.86 -23.26 -7.12
C GLY A 536 28.68 -24.06 -6.55
N ALA A 537 28.01 -23.53 -5.52
CA ALA A 537 26.88 -24.17 -4.86
C ALA A 537 25.68 -24.32 -5.81
N GLY A 538 25.36 -23.30 -6.59
CA GLY A 538 24.25 -23.32 -7.54
C GLY A 538 24.49 -24.32 -8.67
N GLY A 539 25.72 -24.38 -9.17
CA GLY A 539 26.13 -25.34 -10.20
C GLY A 539 26.15 -26.79 -9.71
N LEU A 540 26.63 -27.02 -8.48
CA LEU A 540 26.61 -28.34 -7.85
C LEU A 540 25.17 -28.81 -7.61
N ALA A 541 24.31 -27.95 -7.08
CA ALA A 541 22.90 -28.24 -6.87
C ALA A 541 22.17 -28.54 -8.18
N ALA A 542 22.46 -27.80 -9.27
CA ALA A 542 21.87 -28.04 -10.58
C ALA A 542 22.29 -29.38 -11.17
N SER A 543 23.57 -29.75 -11.01
CA SER A 543 24.11 -31.03 -11.47
C SER A 543 23.52 -32.22 -10.71
N ARG A 544 23.00 -31.99 -9.50
CA ARG A 544 22.36 -32.99 -8.63
C ARG A 544 20.91 -32.62 -8.29
N LYS A 545 20.15 -32.07 -9.25
CA LYS A 545 18.78 -31.55 -9.07
C LYS A 545 17.80 -32.53 -8.38
N HIS A 546 17.99 -33.84 -8.55
CA HIS A 546 17.15 -34.88 -7.94
C HIS A 546 17.70 -35.45 -6.62
N SER A 547 18.83 -34.94 -6.13
CA SER A 547 19.44 -35.36 -4.86
C SER A 547 18.93 -34.49 -3.71
N PRO A 548 18.84 -35.03 -2.48
CA PRO A 548 18.58 -34.22 -1.28
C PRO A 548 19.57 -33.05 -1.14
N LEU A 549 20.80 -33.18 -1.64
CA LEU A 549 21.80 -32.11 -1.59
C LEU A 549 21.37 -30.88 -2.41
N GLY A 550 20.71 -31.07 -3.56
CA GLY A 550 20.18 -29.96 -4.36
C GLY A 550 19.04 -29.22 -3.65
N VAL A 551 18.12 -29.98 -3.05
CA VAL A 551 16.99 -29.44 -2.27
C VAL A 551 17.50 -28.70 -1.03
N SER A 552 18.41 -29.29 -0.26
CA SER A 552 18.99 -28.66 0.94
C SER A 552 19.74 -27.37 0.62
N THR A 553 20.50 -27.33 -0.49
CA THR A 553 21.20 -26.11 -0.92
C THR A 553 20.20 -24.98 -1.18
N LEU A 554 19.12 -25.25 -1.91
CA LEU A 554 18.09 -24.24 -2.19
C LEU A 554 17.34 -23.81 -0.92
N THR A 555 16.98 -24.74 -0.05
CA THR A 555 16.33 -24.42 1.24
C THR A 555 17.23 -23.54 2.11
N LEU A 556 18.54 -23.84 2.18
CA LEU A 556 19.49 -23.04 2.94
C LEU A 556 19.60 -21.60 2.39
N THR A 557 19.55 -21.41 1.06
CA THR A 557 19.51 -20.05 0.49
C THR A 557 18.26 -19.27 0.87
N VAL A 558 17.11 -19.94 1.04
CA VAL A 558 15.87 -19.28 1.52
C VAL A 558 16.04 -18.81 2.95
N ILE A 559 16.63 -19.64 3.82
CA ILE A 559 16.92 -19.28 5.20
C ILE A 559 17.87 -18.08 5.22
N GLY A 560 18.97 -18.14 4.45
CA GLY A 560 19.97 -17.07 4.38
C GLY A 560 19.39 -15.72 3.95
N VAL A 561 18.49 -15.67 2.97
CA VAL A 561 17.81 -14.42 2.55
C VAL A 561 16.80 -13.93 3.59
N SER A 562 16.26 -14.83 4.41
CA SER A 562 15.25 -14.49 5.41
C SER A 562 15.84 -13.87 6.68
N ILE A 563 17.15 -14.02 6.90
CA ILE A 563 17.85 -13.47 8.06
C ILE A 563 18.28 -12.03 7.74
N PRO A 564 17.82 -11.01 8.50
CA PRO A 564 18.30 -9.64 8.34
C PRO A 564 19.81 -9.53 8.59
N SER A 565 20.53 -8.73 7.79
CA SER A 565 21.99 -8.61 7.89
C SER A 565 22.48 -8.17 9.27
N PHE A 566 21.78 -7.23 9.93
CA PHE A 566 22.13 -6.82 11.31
C PHE A 566 21.98 -7.97 12.31
N PHE A 567 20.96 -8.83 12.12
CA PHE A 567 20.71 -9.95 13.00
C PHE A 567 21.74 -11.06 12.79
N LEU A 568 22.14 -11.32 11.53
CA LEU A 568 23.24 -12.22 11.23
C LEU A 568 24.57 -11.72 11.81
N ALA A 569 24.85 -10.41 11.70
CA ALA A 569 26.01 -9.80 12.33
C ALA A 569 26.01 -10.02 13.85
N LEU A 570 24.87 -9.77 14.50
CA LEU A 570 24.71 -10.00 15.94
C LEU A 570 24.94 -11.49 16.32
N LEU A 571 24.37 -12.43 15.56
CA LEU A 571 24.55 -13.86 15.82
C LEU A 571 26.02 -14.30 15.69
N LEU A 572 26.73 -13.84 14.67
CA LEU A 572 28.15 -14.15 14.51
C LEU A 572 28.99 -13.55 15.65
N ARG A 573 28.68 -12.32 16.09
CA ARG A 573 29.34 -11.70 17.25
C ARG A 573 29.09 -12.49 18.53
N ILE A 574 27.85 -12.89 18.79
CA ILE A 574 27.51 -13.71 19.98
C ILE A 574 28.20 -15.07 19.91
N ALA A 575 28.23 -15.71 18.74
CA ALA A 575 28.89 -17.00 18.55
C ALA A 575 30.39 -16.92 18.83
N ASP A 576 31.06 -15.86 18.37
CA ASP A 576 32.47 -15.62 18.67
C ASP A 576 32.72 -15.39 20.16
N ILE A 577 31.92 -14.55 20.81
CA ILE A 577 32.00 -14.32 22.26
C ILE A 577 31.82 -15.64 23.03
N MET A 578 30.83 -16.46 22.64
CA MET A 578 30.58 -17.76 23.27
C MET A 578 31.74 -18.73 23.05
N PHE A 579 32.32 -18.75 21.84
CA PHE A 579 33.47 -19.58 21.51
C PHE A 579 34.72 -19.15 22.29
N TYR A 580 34.99 -17.85 22.35
CA TYR A 580 36.08 -17.28 23.15
C TYR A 580 35.93 -17.61 24.63
N ARG A 581 34.72 -17.49 25.19
CA ARG A 581 34.45 -17.85 26.59
C ARG A 581 34.74 -19.32 26.91
N HIS A 582 34.61 -20.22 25.94
CA HIS A 582 34.82 -21.66 26.14
C HIS A 582 36.26 -22.10 25.88
N THR A 583 36.94 -21.49 24.89
CA THR A 583 38.25 -21.94 24.41
C THR A 583 39.41 -21.01 24.80
N GLY A 584 39.12 -19.77 25.18
CA GLY A 584 40.11 -18.71 25.40
C GLY A 584 40.66 -18.08 24.11
N VAL A 585 40.19 -18.51 22.93
CA VAL A 585 40.65 -18.03 21.62
C VAL A 585 39.45 -17.55 20.79
N GLY A 586 39.54 -16.35 20.19
CA GLY A 586 38.51 -15.83 19.30
C GLY A 586 38.57 -16.52 17.94
N LEU A 587 37.42 -16.69 17.26
CA LEU A 587 37.39 -17.27 15.90
C LEU A 587 38.06 -16.32 14.90
N VAL A 588 37.68 -15.06 14.95
CA VAL A 588 38.24 -13.96 14.14
C VAL A 588 38.06 -12.64 14.90
N PRO A 589 38.93 -11.64 14.66
CA PRO A 589 38.76 -10.32 15.24
C PRO A 589 37.40 -9.73 14.90
N VAL A 590 36.62 -9.40 15.93
CA VAL A 590 35.23 -8.94 15.79
C VAL A 590 35.13 -7.44 15.48
N PHE A 591 36.19 -6.67 15.72
CA PHE A 591 36.17 -5.22 15.62
C PHE A 591 37.31 -4.69 14.74
N GLY A 592 37.00 -3.61 14.02
CA GLY A 592 37.96 -2.79 13.28
C GLY A 592 38.42 -3.42 11.95
N SER A 593 38.80 -2.57 10.99
CA SER A 593 39.81 -2.95 10.00
C SER A 593 41.17 -2.84 10.68
N ALA A 594 42.13 -3.70 10.37
CA ALA A 594 43.51 -3.60 10.87
C ALA A 594 44.10 -2.20 10.60
N LEU A 595 43.92 -1.27 11.54
CA LEU A 595 44.42 0.11 11.48
C LEU A 595 45.91 0.15 11.84
N ASP A 596 46.42 -0.90 12.49
CA ASP A 596 47.83 -1.19 12.57
C ASP A 596 48.27 -1.95 11.33
N ARG A 597 49.11 -1.31 10.51
CA ARG A 597 49.74 -1.87 9.28
C ARG A 597 50.53 -3.18 9.49
N THR A 598 50.60 -3.69 10.71
CA THR A 598 51.33 -4.90 11.12
C THR A 598 50.44 -6.13 11.25
N GLN A 599 49.11 -6.01 11.26
CA GLN A 599 48.19 -7.16 11.35
C GLN A 599 47.54 -7.51 10.00
N SER A 600 47.31 -8.80 9.75
CA SER A 600 46.67 -9.28 8.52
C SER A 600 45.21 -8.80 8.44
N ILE A 601 44.81 -8.26 7.29
CA ILE A 601 43.44 -7.78 7.05
C ILE A 601 42.41 -8.92 6.87
N LEU A 602 42.87 -10.11 6.47
CA LEU A 602 42.01 -11.25 6.14
C LEU A 602 41.09 -11.69 7.30
N PRO A 603 41.60 -11.87 8.54
CA PRO A 603 40.77 -12.21 9.69
C PRO A 603 39.67 -11.16 9.97
N HIS A 604 39.98 -9.88 9.88
CA HIS A 604 39.04 -8.78 10.16
C HIS A 604 37.93 -8.64 9.11
N VAL A 605 38.21 -8.96 7.84
CA VAL A 605 37.22 -8.89 6.75
C VAL A 605 36.23 -10.05 6.78
N THR A 606 36.59 -11.18 7.41
CA THR A 606 35.87 -12.46 7.24
C THR A 606 34.40 -12.38 7.67
N PHE A 607 34.12 -11.97 8.90
CA PHE A 607 32.73 -11.85 9.38
C PHE A 607 31.94 -10.73 8.68
N PRO A 608 32.46 -9.50 8.55
CA PRO A 608 31.79 -8.45 7.78
C PRO A 608 31.46 -8.91 6.36
N ALA A 609 32.40 -9.53 5.65
CA ALA A 609 32.21 -10.00 4.28
C ALA A 609 31.19 -11.14 4.21
N LEU A 610 31.17 -12.08 5.17
CA LEU A 610 30.18 -13.15 5.22
C LEU A 610 28.76 -12.61 5.40
N VAL A 611 28.58 -11.66 6.32
CA VAL A 611 27.28 -11.03 6.55
C VAL A 611 26.83 -10.26 5.31
N LEU A 612 27.72 -9.47 4.73
CA LEU A 612 27.44 -8.69 3.53
C LEU A 612 27.18 -9.59 2.30
N ALA A 613 27.86 -10.73 2.22
CA ALA A 613 27.73 -11.71 1.14
C ALA A 613 26.47 -12.58 1.25
N ALA A 614 25.86 -12.72 2.43
CA ALA A 614 24.79 -13.70 2.66
C ALA A 614 23.63 -13.61 1.63
N ARG A 615 23.12 -12.40 1.39
CA ARG A 615 22.04 -12.16 0.42
C ARG A 615 22.52 -12.24 -1.05
N PRO A 616 23.63 -11.59 -1.45
CA PRO A 616 24.28 -11.81 -2.73
C PRO A 616 24.50 -13.29 -3.09
N LEU A 617 25.03 -14.07 -2.14
CA LEU A 617 25.36 -15.48 -2.30
C LEU A 617 24.11 -16.29 -2.59
N ALA A 618 23.06 -16.11 -1.79
CA ALA A 618 21.79 -16.81 -2.02
C ALA A 618 21.15 -16.48 -3.37
N HIS A 619 21.21 -15.21 -3.79
CA HIS A 619 20.71 -14.79 -5.10
C HIS A 619 21.50 -15.43 -6.24
N ILE A 620 22.84 -15.34 -6.20
CA ILE A 620 23.72 -15.91 -7.23
C ILE A 620 23.57 -17.43 -7.31
N THR A 621 23.49 -18.13 -6.16
CA THR A 621 23.22 -19.58 -6.10
C THR A 621 21.96 -19.95 -6.83
N ARG A 622 20.86 -19.23 -6.59
CA ARG A 622 19.55 -19.54 -7.18
C ARG A 622 19.52 -19.26 -8.68
N VAL A 623 20.05 -18.12 -9.12
CA VAL A 623 20.11 -17.81 -10.56
C VAL A 623 21.01 -18.80 -11.28
N THR A 624 22.16 -19.14 -10.69
CA THR A 624 23.06 -20.15 -11.24
C THR A 624 22.37 -21.51 -11.34
N PHE A 625 21.67 -21.93 -10.28
CA PHE A 625 20.92 -23.19 -10.25
C PHE A 625 19.89 -23.27 -11.37
N VAL A 626 19.05 -22.24 -11.52
CA VAL A 626 18.00 -22.19 -12.55
C VAL A 626 18.62 -22.20 -13.95
N SER A 627 19.58 -21.30 -14.19
CA SER A 627 20.21 -21.15 -15.51
C SER A 627 20.92 -22.43 -15.96
N ILE A 628 21.72 -23.04 -15.07
CA ILE A 628 22.43 -24.28 -15.40
C ILE A 628 21.45 -25.44 -15.55
N SER A 629 20.43 -25.55 -14.70
CA SER A 629 19.43 -26.63 -14.82
C SER A 629 18.70 -26.59 -16.17
N GLU A 630 18.28 -25.40 -16.62
CA GLU A 630 17.62 -25.24 -17.92
C GLU A 630 18.57 -25.58 -19.09
N ILE A 631 19.84 -25.18 -19.00
CA ILE A 631 20.83 -25.47 -20.04
C ILE A 631 21.14 -26.97 -20.12
N LEU A 632 21.28 -27.65 -18.97
CA LEU A 632 21.55 -29.09 -18.91
C LEU A 632 20.46 -29.95 -19.57
N GLU A 633 19.24 -29.41 -19.71
CA GLU A 633 18.10 -30.07 -20.36
C GLU A 633 18.04 -29.82 -21.89
N ARG A 634 18.91 -28.97 -22.46
CA ARG A 634 18.93 -28.64 -23.90
C ARG A 634 19.56 -29.73 -24.77
N ASP A 635 19.14 -29.81 -26.03
CA ASP A 635 19.58 -30.85 -26.97
C ASP A 635 21.09 -30.85 -27.25
N PHE A 636 21.75 -29.68 -27.31
CA PHE A 636 23.20 -29.62 -27.52
C PHE A 636 24.00 -30.25 -26.37
N ILE A 637 23.46 -30.26 -25.14
CA ILE A 637 24.05 -30.97 -24.00
C ILE A 637 23.88 -32.48 -24.16
N ARG A 638 22.72 -32.94 -24.64
CA ARG A 638 22.50 -34.36 -24.96
C ARG A 638 23.47 -34.85 -26.04
N THR A 639 23.67 -34.05 -27.09
CA THR A 639 24.66 -34.35 -28.14
C THR A 639 26.09 -34.39 -27.58
N ALA A 640 26.47 -33.45 -26.71
CA ALA A 640 27.78 -33.45 -26.06
C ALA A 640 28.03 -34.71 -25.22
N ARG A 641 27.01 -35.19 -24.49
CA ARG A 641 27.07 -36.46 -23.75
C ARG A 641 27.15 -37.68 -24.66
N ALA A 642 26.39 -37.70 -25.76
CA ALA A 642 26.42 -38.79 -26.74
C ALA A 642 27.78 -38.92 -27.43
N LYS A 643 28.55 -37.82 -27.55
CA LYS A 643 29.95 -37.82 -28.01
C LYS A 643 30.94 -38.38 -26.97
N GLY A 644 30.49 -38.85 -25.81
CA GLY A 644 31.35 -39.42 -24.76
C GLY A 644 32.12 -38.39 -23.93
N LEU A 645 31.76 -37.10 -23.99
CA LEU A 645 32.45 -36.06 -23.20
C LEU A 645 32.22 -36.28 -21.70
N ARG A 646 33.31 -36.16 -20.92
CA ARG A 646 33.27 -36.23 -19.45
C ARG A 646 32.34 -35.17 -18.86
N ALA A 647 31.63 -35.51 -17.77
CA ALA A 647 30.66 -34.63 -17.11
C ALA A 647 31.23 -33.24 -16.74
N ILE A 648 32.51 -33.17 -16.35
CA ILE A 648 33.18 -31.90 -16.01
C ILE A 648 33.37 -30.98 -17.23
N VAL A 649 33.61 -31.56 -18.41
CA VAL A 649 33.76 -30.82 -19.67
C VAL A 649 32.39 -30.33 -20.14
N VAL A 650 31.36 -31.17 -20.04
CA VAL A 650 29.97 -30.80 -20.32
C VAL A 650 29.52 -29.66 -19.41
N PHE A 651 29.80 -29.73 -18.11
CA PHE A 651 29.46 -28.69 -17.16
C PHE A 651 30.25 -27.39 -17.42
N GLY A 652 31.58 -27.44 -17.46
CA GLY A 652 32.41 -26.22 -17.58
C GLY A 652 32.30 -25.55 -18.95
N ARG A 653 32.56 -26.31 -20.04
CA ARG A 653 32.66 -25.72 -21.38
C ARG A 653 31.31 -25.46 -22.03
N HIS A 654 30.31 -26.31 -21.76
CA HIS A 654 29.01 -26.23 -22.43
C HIS A 654 27.89 -25.68 -21.55
N ALA A 655 27.82 -25.97 -20.24
CA ALA A 655 26.77 -25.41 -19.40
C ALA A 655 27.14 -24.02 -18.84
N LEU A 656 28.27 -23.90 -18.14
CA LEU A 656 28.68 -22.68 -17.44
C LEU A 656 28.92 -21.51 -18.40
N ARG A 657 29.59 -21.76 -19.54
CA ARG A 657 29.81 -20.73 -20.57
C ARG A 657 28.51 -20.17 -21.15
N ASN A 658 27.49 -21.01 -21.33
CA ASN A 658 26.19 -20.57 -21.83
C ASN A 658 25.33 -19.93 -20.73
N ALA A 659 25.55 -20.27 -19.46
CA ALA A 659 24.91 -19.62 -18.31
C ALA A 659 25.57 -18.28 -17.93
N GLY A 660 26.77 -18.01 -18.45
CA GLY A 660 27.64 -16.92 -18.00
C GLY A 660 26.98 -15.54 -18.03
N VAL A 661 26.13 -15.25 -19.01
CA VAL A 661 25.41 -13.96 -19.10
C VAL A 661 24.43 -13.79 -17.95
N SER A 662 23.62 -14.82 -17.66
CA SER A 662 22.66 -14.82 -16.55
C SER A 662 23.37 -14.77 -15.19
N ILE A 663 24.50 -15.46 -15.06
CA ILE A 663 25.30 -15.47 -13.83
C ILE A 663 25.97 -14.10 -13.62
N LEU A 664 26.59 -13.53 -14.65
CA LEU A 664 27.19 -12.20 -14.60
C LEU A 664 26.14 -11.17 -14.22
N THR A 665 24.95 -11.25 -14.84
CA THR A 665 23.79 -10.45 -14.48
C THR A 665 23.42 -10.60 -13.00
N ALA A 666 23.44 -11.82 -12.47
CA ALA A 666 23.12 -12.06 -11.06
C ALA A 666 24.14 -11.42 -10.11
N VAL A 667 25.45 -11.50 -10.44
CA VAL A 667 26.53 -10.85 -9.67
C VAL A 667 26.36 -9.34 -9.67
N VAL A 668 26.10 -8.78 -10.85
CA VAL A 668 25.87 -7.36 -11.13
C VAL A 668 24.65 -6.84 -10.35
N VAL A 669 23.53 -7.59 -10.31
CA VAL A 669 22.36 -7.29 -9.47
C VAL A 669 22.68 -7.37 -7.98
N SER A 670 23.44 -8.38 -7.58
CA SER A 670 23.77 -8.62 -6.17
C SER A 670 24.59 -7.48 -5.55
N LEU A 671 25.30 -6.68 -6.35
CA LEU A 671 25.99 -5.47 -5.89
C LEU A 671 25.01 -4.47 -5.24
N ARG A 672 23.79 -4.34 -5.77
CA ARG A 672 22.75 -3.48 -5.19
C ARG A 672 22.32 -3.95 -3.80
N PHE A 673 22.19 -5.27 -3.62
CA PHE A 673 21.82 -5.82 -2.33
C PHE A 673 22.91 -5.59 -1.29
N ALA A 674 24.17 -5.79 -1.67
CA ALA A 674 25.31 -5.55 -0.79
C ALA A 674 25.37 -4.08 -0.37
N LEU A 675 25.30 -3.14 -1.31
CA LEU A 675 25.31 -1.71 -1.02
C LEU A 675 24.19 -1.26 -0.08
N GLY A 676 22.98 -1.82 -0.22
CA GLY A 676 21.86 -1.49 0.66
C GLY A 676 22.10 -1.90 2.12
N SER A 677 22.87 -2.96 2.38
CA SER A 677 23.22 -3.41 3.73
C SER A 677 24.60 -2.97 4.22
N LEU A 678 25.43 -2.38 3.35
CA LEU A 678 26.82 -2.06 3.64
C LEU A 678 26.99 -1.17 4.89
N PRO A 679 26.27 -0.03 5.05
CA PRO A 679 26.43 0.81 6.23
C PRO A 679 26.11 0.09 7.55
N VAL A 680 25.11 -0.80 7.51
CA VAL A 680 24.70 -1.56 8.69
C VAL A 680 25.79 -2.56 9.10
N VAL A 681 26.38 -3.27 8.12
CA VAL A 681 27.49 -4.18 8.41
C VAL A 681 28.68 -3.42 8.98
N GLU A 682 29.00 -2.26 8.43
CA GLU A 682 30.13 -1.45 8.89
C GLU A 682 29.96 -0.97 10.34
N ILE A 683 28.76 -0.51 10.70
CA ILE A 683 28.47 -0.08 12.08
C ILE A 683 28.59 -1.25 13.06
N PHE A 684 28.08 -2.43 12.72
CA PHE A 684 28.06 -3.57 13.65
C PHE A 684 29.44 -4.18 13.90
N PHE A 685 30.37 -4.06 12.95
CA PHE A 685 31.75 -4.57 13.08
C PHE A 685 32.78 -3.46 13.31
N GLU A 686 32.32 -2.21 13.50
CA GLU A 686 33.19 -1.04 13.62
C GLU A 686 34.20 -0.94 12.47
N TRP A 687 33.75 -1.31 11.26
CA TRP A 687 34.55 -1.19 10.04
C TRP A 687 34.61 0.30 9.65
N PRO A 688 35.80 0.90 9.46
CA PRO A 688 35.95 2.34 9.20
C PRO A 688 35.61 2.72 7.75
N GLY A 689 34.40 2.34 7.32
CA GLY A 689 33.82 2.70 6.04
C GLY A 689 32.85 3.88 6.12
N LEU A 690 32.18 4.14 4.99
CA LEU A 690 31.23 5.25 4.79
C LEU A 690 30.09 5.25 5.82
N GLY A 691 29.55 4.09 6.17
CA GLY A 691 28.44 3.95 7.11
C GLY A 691 28.80 4.31 8.54
N LEU A 692 29.95 3.82 9.01
CA LEU A 692 30.44 4.17 10.35
C LEU A 692 30.87 5.65 10.41
N ALA A 693 31.56 6.14 9.38
CA ALA A 693 31.93 7.55 9.28
C ALA A 693 30.69 8.46 9.28
N LEU A 694 29.62 8.07 8.57
CA LEU A 694 28.36 8.79 8.54
C LEU A 694 27.68 8.79 9.92
N LEU A 695 27.65 7.65 10.61
CA LEU A 695 27.11 7.56 11.97
C LEU A 695 27.86 8.49 12.94
N ASN A 696 29.20 8.48 12.89
CA ASN A 696 30.04 9.33 13.72
C ASN A 696 29.82 10.82 13.41
N ALA A 697 29.67 11.19 12.13
CA ALA A 697 29.38 12.56 11.72
C ALA A 697 27.98 13.03 12.18
N ILE A 698 26.98 12.15 12.15
CA ILE A 698 25.64 12.43 12.68
C ILE A 698 25.70 12.67 14.19
N GLN A 699 26.43 11.83 14.92
CA GLN A 699 26.63 11.98 16.37
C GLN A 699 27.40 13.27 16.71
N GLY A 700 28.40 13.60 15.90
CA GLY A 700 29.17 14.85 15.98
C GLY A 700 28.43 16.10 15.47
N ARG A 701 27.22 15.93 14.91
CA ARG A 701 26.38 16.99 14.32
C ARG A 701 27.10 17.83 13.24
N ASP A 702 28.04 17.23 12.52
CA ASP A 702 28.76 17.88 11.42
C ASP A 702 27.93 17.81 10.14
N THR A 703 27.21 18.89 9.82
CA THR A 703 26.30 18.94 8.65
C THR A 703 27.02 18.73 7.33
N THR A 704 28.24 19.23 7.20
CA THR A 704 29.00 19.19 5.95
C THR A 704 29.50 17.78 5.68
N VAL A 705 30.06 17.12 6.69
CA VAL A 705 30.53 15.73 6.57
C VAL A 705 29.35 14.78 6.36
N VAL A 706 28.24 14.97 7.07
CA VAL A 706 27.03 14.14 6.88
C VAL A 706 26.48 14.27 5.47
N ALA A 707 26.36 15.50 4.95
CA ALA A 707 25.91 15.74 3.58
C ALA A 707 26.85 15.07 2.55
N ALA A 708 28.16 15.22 2.71
CA ALA A 708 29.16 14.64 1.80
C ALA A 708 29.12 13.10 1.80
N LEU A 709 29.13 12.46 2.98
CA LEU A 709 29.10 10.99 3.10
C LEU A 709 27.77 10.38 2.64
N ALA A 710 26.64 11.01 2.98
CA ALA A 710 25.33 10.56 2.54
C ALA A 710 25.17 10.71 1.02
N LEU A 711 25.63 11.83 0.46
CA LEU A 711 25.63 12.07 -0.98
C LEU A 711 26.52 11.06 -1.70
N SER A 712 27.74 10.77 -1.21
CA SER A 712 28.61 9.79 -1.85
C SER A 712 28.02 8.39 -1.87
N LEU A 713 27.39 7.96 -0.78
CA LEU A 713 26.73 6.65 -0.70
C LEU A 713 25.52 6.60 -1.66
N GLY A 714 24.69 7.65 -1.67
CA GLY A 714 23.55 7.76 -2.57
C GLY A 714 23.96 7.81 -4.04
N MET A 715 24.98 8.59 -4.38
CA MET A 715 25.53 8.67 -5.74
C MET A 715 26.10 7.33 -6.19
N THR A 716 26.82 6.60 -5.32
CA THR A 716 27.32 5.25 -5.63
C THR A 716 26.18 4.31 -6.01
N PHE A 717 25.11 4.31 -5.21
CA PHE A 717 23.92 3.50 -5.48
C PHE A 717 23.25 3.88 -6.81
N LEU A 718 23.09 5.18 -7.07
CA LEU A 718 22.47 5.70 -8.29
C LEU A 718 23.30 5.40 -9.54
N LEU A 719 24.62 5.58 -9.48
CA LEU A 719 25.55 5.30 -10.58
C LEU A 719 25.58 3.81 -10.90
N ILE A 720 25.56 2.94 -9.89
CA ILE A 720 25.47 1.50 -10.13
C ILE A 720 24.15 1.16 -10.81
N ASN A 721 23.02 1.70 -10.35
CA ASN A 721 21.73 1.48 -11.01
C ASN A 721 21.74 1.91 -12.48
N LEU A 722 22.31 3.09 -12.78
CA LEU A 722 22.47 3.57 -14.15
C LEU A 722 23.34 2.62 -14.98
N LEU A 723 24.48 2.19 -14.43
CA LEU A 723 25.37 1.24 -15.09
C LEU A 723 24.65 -0.07 -15.40
N MET A 724 23.83 -0.59 -14.47
CA MET A 724 23.09 -1.82 -14.70
C MET A 724 22.05 -1.64 -15.82
N ASP A 725 21.32 -0.53 -15.82
CA ASP A 725 20.30 -0.26 -16.85
C ASP A 725 20.94 -0.14 -18.24
N ILE A 726 22.14 0.43 -18.32
CA ILE A 726 22.95 0.48 -19.55
C ILE A 726 23.37 -0.94 -19.97
N ILE A 727 23.96 -1.73 -19.05
CA ILE A 727 24.39 -3.11 -19.31
C ILE A 727 23.22 -3.97 -19.79
N TYR A 728 22.05 -3.86 -19.18
CA TYR A 728 20.86 -4.60 -19.61
C TYR A 728 20.42 -4.26 -21.02
N ARG A 729 20.48 -2.99 -21.39
CA ARG A 729 20.06 -2.52 -22.71
C ARG A 729 20.99 -3.02 -23.82
N PHE A 730 22.26 -3.28 -23.49
CA PHE A 730 23.25 -3.92 -24.36
C PHE A 730 23.12 -5.45 -24.40
N ILE A 731 22.81 -6.11 -23.28
CA ILE A 731 22.79 -7.58 -23.19
C ILE A 731 21.51 -8.21 -23.77
N ASP A 732 20.31 -7.63 -23.54
CA ASP A 732 19.06 -8.21 -24.04
C ASP A 732 18.11 -7.18 -24.70
N PRO A 733 17.99 -7.21 -26.04
CA PRO A 733 17.06 -6.38 -26.79
C PRO A 733 15.58 -6.53 -26.44
N ARG A 734 15.18 -7.67 -25.85
CA ARG A 734 13.77 -8.02 -25.64
C ARG A 734 13.20 -7.46 -24.35
N LEU A 735 14.06 -7.13 -23.38
CA LEU A 735 13.68 -6.48 -22.12
C LEU A 735 13.49 -4.96 -22.27
N ARG A 736 13.84 -4.39 -23.43
CA ARG A 736 13.68 -2.97 -23.80
C ARG A 736 12.24 -2.44 -23.67
N ALA A 737 11.23 -3.30 -23.77
CA ALA A 737 9.82 -2.91 -23.64
C ALA A 737 9.29 -2.93 -22.19
N GLN A 738 10.03 -3.52 -21.24
CA GLN A 738 9.60 -3.62 -19.84
C GLN A 738 10.10 -2.45 -18.99
N SER A 739 11.28 -1.86 -19.29
CA SER A 739 11.83 -0.76 -18.47
C SER A 739 11.16 0.60 -18.68
N ASN A 740 10.28 0.74 -19.68
CA ASN A 740 9.45 1.95 -19.87
C ASN A 740 8.15 1.91 -19.04
N GLY A 741 7.91 0.83 -18.28
CA GLY A 741 6.93 0.81 -17.20
C GLY A 741 7.66 0.93 -15.88
N GLY A 742 7.53 2.07 -15.21
CA GLY A 742 8.09 2.33 -13.88
C GLY A 742 7.46 1.44 -12.81
N GLU A 743 7.83 0.17 -12.79
CA GLU A 743 7.69 -0.75 -11.65
C GLU A 743 9.02 -1.50 -11.48
N LEU A 744 9.96 -0.88 -10.76
CA LEU A 744 10.99 -1.56 -9.97
C LEU A 744 11.19 -0.79 -8.66
#